data_AF-U6DRC5-F1
#
_entry.id   AF-U6DRC5-F1
#
_cell.length_a   1.000
_cell.length_b   1.000
_cell.length_c   1.000
_cell.angle_alpha   90.00
_cell.angle_beta   90.00
_cell.angle_gamma   90.00
#
_symmetry.space_group_name_H-M   'P 1'
#
loop_
_entity.id
_entity.type
_entity.pdbx_description
1 polymer ?
#
loop_
_entity_poly.entity_id
_entity_poly.type
_entity_poly.pdbx_seq_one_letter_code
_entity_poly.pdbx_strand_id
1 'polypeptide(L)'
;MGGCFCIPGELSLSWGPGKETPSKDPTVSSEFIASSEDKERCCLPQNMNPDLTLSFSVKSRSQRCVNGLLQEAARRRLWALENEDQEVRALFQDLSARLVGIQSQRAQFLITFKTLEEIWKFSTYLNLGYVSACLEHLLFDHKYWLSCRLVEDTEIQVSVDEKHLETIYLGLLIQEGHFFCRAMCSVAPPAEKEGEYLTLCKKELISVKITDSESEWEGVSLVTGQRGLVPLSALEPLPLPFHQWFLKNYPGSCGLSRKRDWTGSYQIGRGKCKAWKEYEREEKDELSFHRGESIEIIGFVIPGLQWFIGKSTRSGEVGFVPTRNIDPESYSPMNKSSAFFSDEERCSLWVLGSDRKAECASFLHKLAHTDIASVYRLSGFESIQNLPNDPSASQPEGFKEARPGRAWEEHQAVGSRQSSSSEDSSPEEELLSAASDSYHLPEPDDLDDPELLVDLNTGQEEEEAENFAPMLAFLDHEGYADHFKSLYDFSFSFLTSSFYSFSEEDELVAYLEASRKWAKRGRRTWAHARLCFLLGRLSVRKVKLSQARVYFEEAMYILDGTFEDLSLVAALYTNLAAIYLRQRLRHRGSALLEKAGALLACLPDRESSTKNELDVVAYVLRQGIVTGSCPLEARACFLAIRLLLSLGRHEEVLPFAERLQLLSGHPPDLEATATVLSFLYDKKYLPHLTVASVQERGTQSGQGMSLPIWQVYLVLQNTTKLLGVPSSSWGE
;
A
#
# COMPACT_ATOMS: atom_id res chain seq x y z
N MET A 1 15.19 -43.31 -4.14
CA MET A 1 16.17 -44.35 -4.52
C MET A 1 17.55 -43.70 -4.54
N GLY A 2 18.54 -44.35 -3.93
CA GLY A 2 19.76 -43.73 -3.41
C GLY A 2 21.04 -43.83 -4.25
N GLY A 3 22.14 -43.45 -3.61
CA GLY A 3 23.55 -43.56 -4.05
C GLY A 3 24.05 -42.39 -4.91
N CYS A 4 25.24 -41.82 -4.74
CA CYS A 4 26.44 -42.21 -4.02
C CYS A 4 27.35 -40.99 -3.74
N PHE A 5 28.00 -41.01 -2.58
CA PHE A 5 29.14 -40.17 -2.21
C PHE A 5 30.46 -40.77 -2.75
N CYS A 6 31.42 -39.92 -3.14
CA CYS A 6 32.83 -40.30 -3.27
C CYS A 6 33.73 -39.23 -2.64
N ILE A 7 34.53 -39.70 -1.66
CA ILE A 7 35.66 -39.02 -1.00
C ILE A 7 36.95 -39.45 -1.73
N PRO A 8 37.96 -38.57 -1.81
CA PRO A 8 39.34 -38.96 -1.52
C PRO A 8 39.96 -37.92 -0.56
N GLY A 9 40.76 -38.21 0.46
CA GLY A 9 41.68 -39.31 0.74
C GLY A 9 42.91 -38.66 1.37
N GLU A 10 43.12 -38.84 2.67
CA GLU A 10 44.20 -38.22 3.46
C GLU A 10 45.60 -38.68 3.03
N LEU A 11 46.60 -37.80 3.16
CA LEU A 11 48.01 -38.16 3.27
C LEU A 11 48.62 -37.49 4.51
N SER A 12 49.36 -38.31 5.24
CA SER A 12 49.75 -38.18 6.64
C SER A 12 50.95 -37.25 6.92
N LEU A 13 50.96 -36.76 8.16
CA LEU A 13 51.94 -35.91 8.85
C LEU A 13 53.38 -36.47 8.87
N SER A 14 54.37 -35.56 8.96
CA SER A 14 55.57 -35.79 9.78
C SER A 14 55.98 -34.52 10.53
N TRP A 15 56.42 -34.72 11.78
CA TRP A 15 56.72 -33.73 12.82
C TRP A 15 58.24 -33.53 12.91
N GLY A 16 58.70 -32.33 13.25
CA GLY A 16 60.09 -32.08 13.64
C GLY A 16 60.28 -30.75 14.39
N PRO A 17 61.09 -30.65 15.46
CA PRO A 17 60.93 -29.65 16.52
C PRO A 17 62.07 -28.63 16.66
N GLY A 18 61.77 -27.47 17.25
CA GLY A 18 62.66 -26.84 18.25
C GLY A 18 63.25 -25.45 17.96
N LYS A 19 63.00 -24.55 18.93
CA LYS A 19 63.91 -23.58 19.60
C LYS A 19 63.93 -22.07 19.23
N GLU A 20 63.71 -21.31 20.31
CA GLU A 20 64.38 -20.07 20.76
C GLU A 20 63.86 -18.69 20.30
N THR A 21 63.31 -17.94 21.27
CA THR A 21 63.18 -16.47 21.37
C THR A 21 64.54 -15.84 21.77
N PRO A 22 64.81 -14.49 21.79
CA PRO A 22 63.86 -13.35 21.95
C PRO A 22 64.20 -11.98 21.26
N SER A 23 63.27 -11.03 21.46
CA SER A 23 63.44 -9.56 21.63
C SER A 23 63.44 -8.61 20.41
N LYS A 24 62.42 -7.74 20.30
CA LYS A 24 62.39 -6.32 20.75
C LYS A 24 61.22 -5.56 20.09
N ASP A 25 60.24 -5.17 20.89
CA ASP A 25 59.31 -4.05 20.64
C ASP A 25 60.07 -2.70 20.74
N PRO A 26 59.62 -1.57 20.13
CA PRO A 26 58.34 -0.92 20.49
C PRO A 26 57.50 -0.24 19.38
N THR A 27 56.18 -0.45 19.48
CA THR A 27 55.13 0.58 19.68
C THR A 27 54.93 1.69 18.63
N VAL A 28 53.78 1.65 17.94
CA VAL A 28 52.77 2.74 18.00
C VAL A 28 51.37 2.11 18.00
N SER A 29 50.78 2.05 19.18
CA SER A 29 49.36 1.81 19.40
C SER A 29 48.56 3.05 19.02
N SER A 30 47.50 2.91 18.22
CA SER A 30 46.37 3.85 18.25
C SER A 30 45.23 3.18 19.00
N GLU A 31 45.12 3.51 20.28
CA GLU A 31 44.07 3.03 21.18
C GLU A 31 42.68 3.44 20.67
N PHE A 32 41.82 2.44 20.53
CA PHE A 32 40.38 2.61 20.49
C PHE A 32 39.90 3.05 21.89
N ILE A 33 39.59 4.33 22.05
CA ILE A 33 38.72 4.78 23.13
C ILE A 33 37.29 4.79 22.58
N ALA A 34 36.60 3.67 22.73
CA ALA A 34 35.14 3.62 22.68
C ALA A 34 34.63 3.62 24.12
N SER A 35 33.81 4.61 24.47
CA SER A 35 33.12 4.75 25.75
C SER A 35 32.45 3.44 26.18
N SER A 36 32.68 3.03 27.42
CA SER A 36 32.40 1.67 27.91
C SER A 36 30.98 1.45 28.46
N GLU A 37 29.98 2.25 28.07
CA GLU A 37 28.63 2.12 28.66
C GLU A 37 27.57 1.48 27.75
N ASP A 38 27.85 1.23 26.46
CA ASP A 38 26.87 0.67 25.51
C ASP A 38 27.22 -0.74 24.96
N LYS A 39 28.20 -1.44 25.54
CA LYS A 39 28.81 -2.64 24.93
C LYS A 39 28.11 -3.98 25.15
N GLU A 40 26.93 -4.02 25.76
CA GLU A 40 26.27 -5.29 26.16
C GLU A 40 24.90 -5.58 25.53
N ARG A 41 24.52 -4.96 24.40
CA ARG A 41 23.18 -5.18 23.80
C ARG A 41 23.08 -6.06 22.57
N CYS A 42 24.17 -6.58 22.02
CA CYS A 42 24.07 -7.46 20.86
C CYS A 42 23.84 -8.92 21.29
N CYS A 43 22.57 -9.33 21.22
CA CYS A 43 22.16 -10.70 20.92
C CYS A 43 22.55 -11.82 21.91
N LEU A 44 22.57 -11.57 23.22
CA LEU A 44 22.65 -12.65 24.21
C LEU A 44 21.25 -13.00 24.76
N PRO A 45 20.84 -14.29 24.73
CA PRO A 45 19.61 -14.74 25.35
C PRO A 45 19.77 -14.73 26.88
N GLN A 46 19.47 -13.62 27.54
CA GLN A 46 19.22 -13.67 28.99
C GLN A 46 17.82 -14.25 29.24
N ASN A 47 17.59 -14.87 30.40
CA ASN A 47 16.27 -15.35 30.80
C ASN A 47 15.29 -14.16 30.87
N MET A 48 14.59 -13.90 29.77
CA MET A 48 13.70 -12.76 29.63
C MET A 48 12.34 -13.09 30.23
N ASN A 49 11.77 -12.14 30.97
CA ASN A 49 10.33 -12.16 31.25
C ASN A 49 9.59 -11.86 29.94
N PRO A 50 8.79 -12.79 29.40
CA PRO A 50 8.06 -12.59 28.15
C PRO A 50 6.80 -11.73 28.31
N ASP A 51 6.48 -11.32 29.54
CA ASP A 51 5.25 -10.59 29.86
C ASP A 51 5.50 -9.08 29.82
N LEU A 52 4.83 -8.40 28.90
CA LEU A 52 4.82 -6.95 28.76
C LEU A 52 3.67 -6.33 29.56
N THR A 53 3.97 -5.25 30.29
CA THR A 53 2.95 -4.51 31.04
C THR A 53 2.38 -3.38 30.18
N LEU A 54 1.09 -3.44 29.91
CA LEU A 54 0.33 -2.36 29.28
C LEU A 54 -0.47 -1.60 30.35
N SER A 55 -0.20 -0.31 30.48
CA SER A 55 -0.88 0.56 31.43
C SER A 55 -1.77 1.56 30.69
N PHE A 56 -2.89 1.94 31.30
CA PHE A 56 -3.76 2.98 30.74
C PHE A 56 -4.12 4.04 31.77
N SER A 57 -4.34 5.26 31.29
CA SER A 57 -4.87 6.37 32.07
C SER A 57 -5.95 7.12 31.28
N VAL A 58 -7.02 7.51 31.97
CA VAL A 58 -8.13 8.27 31.41
C VAL A 58 -7.88 9.74 31.69
N LYS A 59 -7.66 10.52 30.62
CA LYS A 59 -7.41 11.96 30.67
C LYS A 59 -8.59 12.75 30.12
N SER A 60 -8.73 13.96 30.61
CA SER A 60 -9.59 14.98 30.00
C SER A 60 -8.79 15.77 28.97
N ARG A 61 -9.30 15.93 27.74
CA ARG A 61 -8.67 16.71 26.66
C ARG A 61 -8.66 18.19 26.99
N SER A 62 -9.73 18.71 27.59
CA SER A 62 -9.84 20.11 28.00
C SER A 62 -8.94 20.45 29.17
N GLN A 63 -8.86 19.57 30.18
CA GLN A 63 -8.07 19.82 31.39
C GLN A 63 -6.62 19.30 31.31
N ARG A 64 -6.32 18.45 30.32
CA ARG A 64 -5.01 17.78 30.12
C ARG A 64 -4.48 17.05 31.37
N CYS A 65 -5.38 16.64 32.25
CA CYS A 65 -5.07 15.91 33.48
C CYS A 65 -5.92 14.63 33.56
N VAL A 66 -5.53 13.73 34.47
CA VAL A 66 -6.26 12.48 34.71
C VAL A 66 -7.64 12.79 35.27
N ASN A 67 -8.68 12.24 34.65
CA ASN A 67 -10.04 12.32 35.16
C ASN A 67 -10.24 11.23 36.22
N GLY A 68 -10.11 11.58 37.50
CA GLY A 68 -10.17 10.60 38.59
C GLY A 68 -11.49 9.81 38.66
N LEU A 69 -12.63 10.43 38.31
CA LEU A 69 -13.92 9.76 38.34
C LEU A 69 -14.03 8.70 37.24
N LEU A 70 -13.63 9.04 36.01
CA LEU A 70 -13.63 8.10 34.89
C LEU A 70 -12.56 7.02 35.05
N GLN A 71 -11.39 7.37 35.60
CA GLN A 71 -10.34 6.40 35.92
C GLN A 71 -10.84 5.35 36.91
N GLU A 72 -11.54 5.75 37.98
CA GLU A 72 -12.11 4.81 38.94
C GLU A 72 -13.31 4.04 38.38
N ALA A 73 -14.07 4.62 37.45
CA ALA A 73 -15.09 3.86 36.71
C ALA A 73 -14.46 2.77 35.84
N ALA A 74 -13.40 3.10 35.11
CA ALA A 74 -12.65 2.15 34.30
C ALA A 74 -11.99 1.05 35.14
N ARG A 75 -11.41 1.38 36.30
CA ARG A 75 -10.86 0.38 37.24
C ARG A 75 -11.92 -0.57 37.77
N ARG A 76 -13.12 -0.07 38.12
CA ARG A 76 -14.25 -0.91 38.56
C ARG A 76 -14.73 -1.83 37.44
N ARG A 77 -14.82 -1.34 36.21
CA ARG A 77 -15.12 -2.18 35.04
C ARG A 77 -14.06 -3.26 34.84
N LEU A 78 -12.78 -2.89 34.94
CA LEU A 78 -11.67 -3.82 34.80
C LEU A 78 -11.66 -4.90 35.89
N TRP A 79 -11.99 -4.52 37.13
CA TRP A 79 -12.13 -5.47 38.24
C TRP A 79 -13.26 -6.48 38.01
N ALA A 80 -14.37 -6.07 37.39
CA ALA A 80 -15.42 -7.00 36.98
C ALA A 80 -14.93 -7.98 35.90
N LEU A 81 -14.19 -7.47 34.91
CA LEU A 81 -13.62 -8.24 33.81
C LEU A 81 -12.47 -9.17 34.23
N GLU A 82 -11.89 -8.97 35.41
CA GLU A 82 -10.83 -9.84 35.96
C GLU A 82 -11.36 -11.26 36.27
N ASN A 83 -12.66 -11.41 36.55
CA ASN A 83 -13.30 -12.70 36.80
C ASN A 83 -13.90 -13.32 35.51
N GLU A 84 -14.35 -12.49 34.56
CA GLU A 84 -14.97 -12.88 33.28
C GLU A 84 -14.19 -12.26 32.12
N ASP A 85 -13.00 -12.77 31.86
CA ASP A 85 -12.02 -12.16 30.96
C ASP A 85 -12.16 -12.60 29.50
N GLN A 86 -13.25 -13.27 29.12
CA GLN A 86 -13.49 -13.73 27.75
C GLN A 86 -13.57 -12.56 26.75
N GLU A 87 -14.25 -11.47 27.14
CA GLU A 87 -14.33 -10.24 26.36
C GLU A 87 -12.93 -9.60 26.18
N VAL A 88 -12.14 -9.57 27.25
CA VAL A 88 -10.77 -9.02 27.24
C VAL A 88 -9.83 -9.86 26.41
N ARG A 89 -9.93 -11.20 26.48
CA ARG A 89 -9.16 -12.12 25.64
C ARG A 89 -9.49 -11.95 24.16
N ALA A 90 -10.78 -11.82 23.81
CA ALA A 90 -11.20 -11.56 22.44
C ALA A 90 -10.62 -10.23 21.92
N LEU A 91 -10.66 -9.17 22.75
CA LEU A 91 -10.05 -7.90 22.40
C LEU A 91 -8.54 -8.03 22.12
N PHE A 92 -7.78 -8.65 23.02
CA PHE A 92 -6.34 -8.77 22.81
C PHE A 92 -5.99 -9.71 21.66
N GLN A 93 -6.83 -10.70 21.38
CA GLN A 93 -6.70 -11.52 20.18
C GLN A 93 -6.84 -10.68 18.90
N ASP A 94 -7.82 -9.79 18.81
CA ASP A 94 -7.95 -8.84 17.70
C ASP A 94 -6.74 -7.90 17.60
N LEU A 95 -6.25 -7.42 18.74
CA LEU A 95 -5.03 -6.61 18.85
C LEU A 95 -3.73 -7.40 18.60
N SER A 96 -3.81 -8.69 18.27
CA SER A 96 -2.65 -9.57 18.02
C SER A 96 -1.70 -9.70 19.23
N ALA A 97 -2.26 -9.76 20.44
CA ALA A 97 -1.55 -10.02 21.68
C ALA A 97 -2.25 -11.10 22.52
N ARG A 98 -1.54 -11.70 23.47
CA ARG A 98 -2.09 -12.73 24.36
C ARG A 98 -2.21 -12.19 25.77
N LEU A 99 -3.42 -12.18 26.32
CA LEU A 99 -3.64 -11.78 27.71
C LEU A 99 -3.08 -12.84 28.68
N VAL A 100 -2.19 -12.41 29.58
CA VAL A 100 -1.64 -13.22 30.67
C VAL A 100 -2.42 -12.96 31.96
N GLY A 101 -2.75 -11.70 32.25
CA GLY A 101 -3.50 -11.34 33.44
C GLY A 101 -3.93 -9.88 33.46
N ILE A 102 -4.85 -9.57 34.36
CA ILE A 102 -5.40 -8.23 34.57
C ILE A 102 -4.99 -7.76 35.97
N GLN A 103 -4.51 -6.52 36.09
CA GLN A 103 -4.17 -5.89 37.35
C GLN A 103 -5.04 -4.64 37.53
N SER A 104 -6.29 -4.85 37.97
CA SER A 104 -7.32 -3.81 38.06
C SER A 104 -6.91 -2.62 38.93
N GLN A 105 -6.29 -2.87 40.09
CA GLN A 105 -5.83 -1.81 41.01
C GLN A 105 -4.78 -0.87 40.38
N ARG A 106 -3.94 -1.42 39.50
CA ARG A 106 -2.87 -0.66 38.83
C ARG A 106 -3.30 -0.12 37.46
N ALA A 107 -4.52 -0.41 37.00
CA ALA A 107 -4.99 -0.11 35.65
C ALA A 107 -4.04 -0.68 34.58
N GLN A 108 -3.67 -1.96 34.74
CA GLN A 108 -2.67 -2.64 33.93
C GLN A 108 -3.19 -3.96 33.38
N PHE A 109 -2.74 -4.29 32.17
CA PHE A 109 -2.85 -5.60 31.54
C PHE A 109 -1.46 -6.19 31.39
N LEU A 110 -1.31 -7.48 31.70
CA LEU A 110 -0.13 -8.25 31.37
C LEU A 110 -0.40 -8.99 30.07
N ILE A 111 0.42 -8.74 29.06
CA ILE A 111 0.29 -9.36 27.74
C ILE A 111 1.60 -10.02 27.32
N THR A 112 1.53 -10.98 26.41
CA THR A 112 2.71 -11.64 25.85
C THR A 112 2.54 -11.91 24.36
N PHE A 113 3.65 -12.23 23.70
CA PHE A 113 3.73 -12.50 22.26
C PHE A 113 4.50 -13.80 22.04
N LYS A 114 3.97 -14.66 21.15
CA LYS A 114 4.64 -15.91 20.75
C LYS A 114 5.34 -15.82 19.40
N THR A 115 4.92 -14.90 18.54
CA THR A 115 5.43 -14.80 17.17
C THR A 115 5.83 -13.38 16.86
N LEU A 116 6.74 -13.22 15.89
CA LEU A 116 7.02 -11.90 15.32
C LEU A 116 5.75 -11.27 14.74
N GLU A 117 4.83 -12.09 14.22
CA GLU A 117 3.56 -11.65 13.67
C GLU A 117 2.69 -10.91 14.69
N GLU A 118 2.57 -11.48 15.88
CA GLU A 118 1.80 -10.91 16.98
C GLU A 118 2.37 -9.56 17.42
N ILE A 119 3.67 -9.51 17.73
CA ILE A 119 4.30 -8.27 18.23
C ILE A 119 4.31 -7.15 17.18
N TRP A 120 4.48 -7.44 15.88
CA TRP A 120 4.47 -6.36 14.89
C TRP A 120 3.10 -5.74 14.70
N LYS A 121 2.04 -6.56 14.64
CA LYS A 121 0.67 -6.07 14.50
C LYS A 121 0.27 -5.27 15.72
N PHE A 122 0.54 -5.80 16.91
CA PHE A 122 0.26 -5.09 18.15
C PHE A 122 0.96 -3.73 18.22
N SER A 123 2.26 -3.67 17.94
CA SER A 123 3.02 -2.41 17.89
C SER A 123 2.47 -1.45 16.83
N THR A 124 1.95 -1.97 15.71
CA THR A 124 1.29 -1.16 14.67
C THR A 124 -0.01 -0.56 15.20
N TYR A 125 -0.88 -1.35 15.83
CA TYR A 125 -2.13 -0.87 16.43
C TYR A 125 -1.91 0.10 17.59
N LEU A 126 -0.84 -0.09 18.36
CA LEU A 126 -0.44 0.84 19.42
C LEU A 126 -0.06 2.21 18.83
N ASN A 127 0.77 2.21 17.79
CA ASN A 127 1.20 3.44 17.11
C ASN A 127 0.06 4.14 16.35
N LEU A 128 -0.94 3.39 15.88
CA LEU A 128 -2.13 3.93 15.23
C LEU A 128 -3.18 4.48 16.21
N GLY A 129 -3.02 4.31 17.52
CA GLY A 129 -4.02 4.71 18.53
C GLY A 129 -5.21 3.75 18.67
N TYR A 130 -5.22 2.64 17.93
CA TYR A 130 -6.33 1.68 17.98
C TYR A 130 -6.41 0.94 19.31
N VAL A 131 -5.28 0.71 19.98
CA VAL A 131 -5.30 0.09 21.32
C VAL A 131 -6.06 0.99 22.31
N SER A 132 -5.85 2.30 22.28
CA SER A 132 -6.60 3.25 23.13
C SER A 132 -8.08 3.29 22.80
N ALA A 133 -8.45 3.39 21.53
CA ALA A 133 -9.84 3.41 21.10
C ALA A 133 -10.58 2.10 21.44
N CYS A 134 -9.94 0.95 21.24
CA CYS A 134 -10.50 -0.33 21.63
C CYS A 134 -10.71 -0.45 23.14
N LEU A 135 -9.78 0.06 23.96
CA LEU A 135 -9.94 0.08 25.41
C LEU A 135 -11.06 1.00 25.85
N GLU A 136 -11.35 2.07 25.12
CA GLU A 136 -12.47 2.97 25.42
C GLU A 136 -13.81 2.26 25.31
N HIS A 137 -13.98 1.45 24.26
CA HIS A 137 -15.14 0.58 24.10
C HIS A 137 -15.27 -0.48 25.18
N LEU A 138 -14.16 -1.05 25.65
CA LEU A 138 -14.17 -2.08 26.69
C LEU A 138 -14.50 -1.51 28.08
N LEU A 139 -13.95 -0.34 28.40
CA LEU A 139 -13.93 0.21 29.76
C LEU A 139 -15.18 1.02 30.12
N PHE A 140 -15.94 1.50 29.13
CA PHE A 140 -17.09 2.38 29.36
C PHE A 140 -18.42 1.80 28.85
N ASP A 141 -19.49 2.08 29.59
CA ASP A 141 -20.83 1.57 29.34
C ASP A 141 -21.68 2.50 28.46
N HIS A 142 -22.91 2.10 28.16
CA HIS A 142 -23.87 2.87 27.36
C HIS A 142 -24.13 4.30 27.90
N LYS A 143 -24.00 4.55 29.21
CA LYS A 143 -24.27 5.88 29.79
C LYS A 143 -23.18 6.87 29.41
N TYR A 144 -21.93 6.41 29.36
CA TYR A 144 -20.82 7.19 28.86
C TYR A 144 -21.05 7.58 27.39
N TRP A 145 -21.37 6.60 26.54
CA TRP A 145 -21.55 6.81 25.10
C TRP A 145 -22.71 7.75 24.73
N LEU A 146 -23.76 7.81 25.56
CA LEU A 146 -24.87 8.75 25.37
C LEU A 146 -24.52 10.20 25.71
N SER A 147 -23.37 10.45 26.34
CA SER A 147 -22.93 11.77 26.79
C SER A 147 -21.88 12.34 25.84
N CYS A 148 -22.30 12.94 24.72
CA CYS A 148 -21.38 13.47 23.69
C CYS A 148 -20.27 14.38 24.25
N ARG A 149 -20.61 15.25 25.22
CA ARG A 149 -19.63 16.13 25.88
C ARG A 149 -18.55 15.37 26.65
N LEU A 150 -18.88 14.24 27.26
CA LEU A 150 -17.92 13.41 27.98
C LEU A 150 -17.05 12.64 26.99
N VAL A 151 -17.63 12.08 25.92
CA VAL A 151 -16.88 11.36 24.88
C VAL A 151 -15.87 12.28 24.19
N GLU A 152 -16.30 13.47 23.79
CA GLU A 152 -15.40 14.46 23.15
C GLU A 152 -14.28 14.94 24.08
N ASP A 153 -14.52 15.01 25.39
CA ASP A 153 -13.51 15.44 26.36
C ASP A 153 -12.62 14.30 26.87
N THR A 154 -12.92 13.03 26.56
CA THR A 154 -12.16 11.90 27.12
C THR A 154 -11.07 11.43 26.16
N GLU A 155 -9.94 11.04 26.73
CA GLU A 155 -8.82 10.44 26.02
C GLU A 155 -8.22 9.32 26.87
N ILE A 156 -8.16 8.10 26.31
CA ILE A 156 -7.43 7.01 26.95
C ILE A 156 -5.99 7.04 26.46
N GLN A 157 -5.06 7.36 27.36
CA GLN A 157 -3.65 7.25 27.08
C GLN A 157 -3.14 5.88 27.51
N VAL A 158 -2.57 5.15 26.55
CA VAL A 158 -1.92 3.85 26.76
C VAL A 158 -0.41 4.05 26.83
N SER A 159 0.26 3.39 27.77
CA SER A 159 1.72 3.39 27.91
C SER A 159 2.26 1.98 28.12
N VAL A 160 3.37 1.72 27.45
CA VAL A 160 4.11 0.45 27.43
C VAL A 160 5.59 0.75 27.71
N ASP A 161 6.30 -0.18 28.34
CA ASP A 161 7.77 -0.10 28.42
C ASP A 161 8.37 -0.43 27.05
N GLU A 162 8.68 0.62 26.27
CA GLU A 162 9.25 0.51 24.93
C GLU A 162 10.56 -0.31 24.90
N LYS A 163 11.40 -0.20 25.94
CA LYS A 163 12.65 -0.97 26.00
C LYS A 163 12.37 -2.45 26.21
N HIS A 164 11.38 -2.77 27.03
CA HIS A 164 10.96 -4.15 27.24
C HIS A 164 10.31 -4.73 25.97
N LEU A 165 9.45 -3.96 25.30
CA LEU A 165 8.85 -4.34 24.01
C LEU A 165 9.93 -4.63 22.95
N GLU A 166 10.93 -3.75 22.83
CA GLU A 166 12.09 -3.94 21.94
C GLU A 166 12.90 -5.20 22.30
N THR A 167 13.06 -5.46 23.61
CA THR A 167 13.76 -6.67 24.10
C THR A 167 13.00 -7.95 23.75
N ILE A 168 11.67 -7.98 23.92
CA ILE A 168 10.82 -9.12 23.54
C ILE A 168 10.90 -9.33 22.02
N TYR A 169 10.79 -8.25 21.24
CA TYR A 169 10.92 -8.30 19.79
C TYR A 169 12.26 -8.88 19.34
N LEU A 170 13.36 -8.41 19.91
CA LEU A 170 14.69 -8.93 19.61
C LEU A 170 14.83 -10.41 19.99
N GLY A 171 14.29 -10.81 21.14
CA GLY A 171 14.24 -12.21 21.56
C GLY A 171 13.52 -13.10 20.55
N LEU A 172 12.37 -12.66 20.04
CA LEU A 172 11.59 -13.37 19.01
C LEU A 172 12.34 -13.43 17.67
N LEU A 173 13.07 -12.38 17.27
CA LEU A 173 13.88 -12.38 16.05
C LEU A 173 15.00 -13.42 16.12
N ILE A 174 15.69 -13.48 17.26
CA ILE A 174 16.78 -14.42 17.48
C ILE A 174 16.25 -15.85 17.46
N GLN A 175 15.08 -16.09 18.06
CA GLN A 175 14.42 -17.41 18.03
C GLN A 175 14.08 -17.88 16.61
N GLU A 176 13.74 -16.98 15.68
CA GLU A 176 13.51 -17.35 14.27
C GLU A 176 14.79 -17.76 13.53
N GLY A 177 15.98 -17.33 14.00
CA GLY A 177 17.27 -17.71 13.43
C GLY A 177 17.63 -17.06 12.08
N HIS A 178 16.71 -16.33 11.45
CA HIS A 178 16.94 -15.61 10.19
C HIS A 178 16.19 -14.28 10.15
N PHE A 179 16.92 -13.17 10.03
CA PHE A 179 16.37 -11.82 10.05
C PHE A 179 17.28 -10.83 9.34
N PHE A 180 16.82 -9.58 9.19
CA PHE A 180 17.53 -8.52 8.50
C PHE A 180 18.14 -7.51 9.48
N CYS A 181 19.32 -7.01 9.15
CA CYS A 181 20.09 -6.06 9.96
C CYS A 181 20.59 -4.89 9.11
N ARG A 182 21.00 -3.81 9.78
CA ARG A 182 21.82 -2.74 9.25
C ARG A 182 23.25 -2.84 9.78
N ALA A 183 24.21 -2.56 8.90
CA ALA A 183 25.61 -2.41 9.28
C ALA A 183 25.82 -1.09 10.04
N MET A 184 26.37 -1.17 11.25
CA MET A 184 26.68 -0.01 12.09
C MET A 184 27.95 0.70 11.67
N CYS A 185 28.93 -0.07 11.19
CA CYS A 185 30.21 0.40 10.71
C CYS A 185 30.51 -0.18 9.32
N SER A 186 31.45 0.45 8.61
CA SER A 186 31.95 -0.15 7.38
C SER A 186 32.97 -1.21 7.75
N VAL A 187 32.85 -2.40 7.17
CA VAL A 187 33.74 -3.53 7.41
C VAL A 187 34.48 -3.81 6.11
N ALA A 188 35.80 -3.62 6.11
CA ALA A 188 36.66 -4.07 5.04
C ALA A 188 37.35 -5.37 5.48
N PRO A 189 37.27 -6.46 4.69
CA PRO A 189 37.96 -7.69 5.03
C PRO A 189 39.49 -7.43 5.08
N PRO A 190 40.21 -8.02 6.05
CA PRO A 190 41.67 -8.02 6.01
C PRO A 190 42.15 -8.79 4.78
N ALA A 191 43.25 -8.36 4.17
CA ALA A 191 43.79 -8.90 2.91
C ALA A 191 44.04 -10.43 2.95
N GLU A 192 44.20 -11.00 4.15
CA GLU A 192 44.45 -12.43 4.37
C GLU A 192 43.16 -13.29 4.34
N LYS A 193 41.97 -12.69 4.40
CA LYS A 193 40.66 -13.38 4.42
C LYS A 193 39.68 -12.82 3.39
N GLU A 194 40.20 -12.39 2.26
CA GLU A 194 39.43 -11.82 1.16
C GLU A 194 38.53 -12.91 0.53
N GLY A 195 37.22 -12.72 0.59
CA GLY A 195 36.21 -13.69 0.12
C GLY A 195 35.47 -14.45 1.22
N GLU A 196 36.01 -14.51 2.45
CA GLU A 196 35.31 -15.12 3.60
C GLU A 196 34.38 -14.11 4.30
N TYR A 197 34.83 -12.86 4.47
CA TYR A 197 34.06 -11.79 5.11
C TYR A 197 33.35 -10.92 4.10
N LEU A 198 32.12 -10.54 4.43
CA LEU A 198 31.35 -9.63 3.61
C LEU A 198 31.88 -8.20 3.78
N THR A 199 32.27 -7.57 2.67
CA THR A 199 32.59 -6.13 2.68
C THR A 199 31.29 -5.35 2.85
N LEU A 200 31.20 -4.51 3.88
CA LEU A 200 29.99 -3.76 4.22
C LEU A 200 30.25 -2.27 4.28
N CYS A 201 29.31 -1.48 3.77
CA CYS A 201 29.24 -0.05 4.00
C CYS A 201 28.33 0.26 5.19
N LYS A 202 28.63 1.35 5.90
CA LYS A 202 27.76 1.85 6.98
C LYS A 202 26.31 2.05 6.48
N LYS A 203 25.34 1.57 7.27
CA LYS A 203 23.88 1.53 6.99
C LYS A 203 23.47 0.60 5.84
N GLU A 204 24.35 -0.28 5.37
CA GLU A 204 24.00 -1.32 4.38
C GLU A 204 23.07 -2.35 5.03
N LEU A 205 22.05 -2.78 4.28
CA LEU A 205 21.07 -3.78 4.72
C LEU A 205 21.56 -5.19 4.39
N ILE A 206 21.45 -6.09 5.36
CA ILE A 206 22.01 -7.43 5.32
C ILE A 206 20.96 -8.44 5.80
N SER A 207 20.78 -9.53 5.07
CA SER A 207 20.06 -10.71 5.52
C SER A 207 21.02 -11.56 6.32
N VAL A 208 20.68 -11.91 7.55
CA VAL A 208 21.57 -12.65 8.43
C VAL A 208 20.91 -13.95 8.87
N LYS A 209 21.71 -15.01 8.84
CA LYS A 209 21.33 -16.32 9.36
C LYS A 209 22.26 -16.67 10.51
N ILE A 210 21.67 -16.98 11.66
CA ILE A 210 22.43 -17.40 12.84
C ILE A 210 23.14 -18.72 12.52
N THR A 211 24.42 -18.77 12.82
CA THR A 211 25.29 -19.96 12.76
C THR A 211 25.67 -20.40 14.17
N ASP A 212 26.22 -21.61 14.31
CA ASP A 212 26.64 -22.17 15.61
C ASP A 212 27.81 -21.39 16.26
N SER A 213 28.44 -20.47 15.52
CA SER A 213 29.50 -19.59 15.99
C SER A 213 28.96 -18.37 16.75
N GLU A 214 29.46 -18.15 17.97
CA GLU A 214 29.00 -17.07 18.85
C GLU A 214 29.41 -15.66 18.41
N SER A 215 30.37 -15.50 17.49
CA SER A 215 30.95 -14.19 17.13
C SER A 215 30.66 -13.72 15.70
N GLU A 216 30.33 -14.63 14.80
CA GLU A 216 30.22 -14.39 13.37
C GLU A 216 29.01 -15.11 12.82
N TRP A 217 28.23 -14.43 11.97
CA TRP A 217 27.04 -14.99 11.32
C TRP A 217 27.16 -14.95 9.80
N GLU A 218 26.38 -15.78 9.12
CA GLU A 218 26.30 -15.78 7.66
C GLU A 218 25.40 -14.61 7.20
N GLY A 219 25.98 -13.68 6.44
CA GLY A 219 25.31 -12.49 5.93
C GLY A 219 25.21 -12.47 4.40
N VAL A 220 24.11 -11.92 3.89
CA VAL A 220 23.93 -11.58 2.47
C VAL A 220 23.57 -10.11 2.33
N SER A 221 24.37 -9.33 1.61
CA SER A 221 24.05 -7.92 1.34
C SER A 221 22.83 -7.80 0.42
N LEU A 222 21.87 -6.97 0.79
CA LEU A 222 20.72 -6.64 -0.08
C LEU A 222 21.09 -5.62 -1.16
N VAL A 223 22.22 -4.92 -1.03
CA VAL A 223 22.71 -3.98 -2.04
C VAL A 223 23.45 -4.73 -3.14
N THR A 224 24.45 -5.52 -2.78
CA THR A 224 25.34 -6.20 -3.75
C THR A 224 24.93 -7.64 -4.06
N GLY A 225 24.12 -8.27 -3.20
CA GLY A 225 23.78 -9.69 -3.31
C GLY A 225 24.92 -10.65 -2.92
N GLN A 226 26.06 -10.12 -2.46
CA GLN A 226 27.20 -10.93 -2.02
C GLN A 226 26.91 -11.58 -0.67
N ARG A 227 27.45 -12.79 -0.50
CA ARG A 227 27.37 -13.59 0.73
C ARG A 227 28.74 -13.66 1.40
N GLY A 228 28.78 -13.64 2.72
CA GLY A 228 30.01 -13.80 3.51
C GLY A 228 29.73 -13.74 5.01
N LEU A 229 30.76 -13.94 5.82
CA LEU A 229 30.67 -13.81 7.28
C LEU A 229 30.63 -12.35 7.70
N VAL A 230 29.84 -12.06 8.74
CA VAL A 230 29.71 -10.72 9.31
C VAL A 230 29.87 -10.78 10.83
N PRO A 231 30.72 -9.93 11.43
CA PRO A 231 30.86 -9.87 12.88
C PRO A 231 29.62 -9.28 13.53
N LEU A 232 29.18 -9.89 14.63
CA LEU A 232 28.00 -9.48 15.39
C LEU A 232 28.05 -8.03 15.87
N SER A 233 29.22 -7.57 16.29
CA SER A 233 29.42 -6.21 16.80
C SER A 233 29.19 -5.12 15.75
N ALA A 234 29.14 -5.48 14.47
CA ALA A 234 28.87 -4.55 13.37
C ALA A 234 27.39 -4.50 12.96
N LEU A 235 26.51 -5.29 13.60
CA LEU A 235 25.13 -5.49 13.17
C LEU A 235 24.12 -4.94 14.17
N GLU A 236 23.14 -4.22 13.65
CA GLU A 236 21.94 -3.80 14.37
C GLU A 236 20.70 -4.39 13.66
N PRO A 237 19.87 -5.21 14.32
CA PRO A 237 18.62 -5.70 13.75
C PRO A 237 17.71 -4.54 13.29
N LEU A 238 16.92 -4.74 12.23
CA LEU A 238 16.00 -3.68 11.83
C LEU A 238 14.97 -3.43 12.95
N PRO A 239 14.81 -2.18 13.40
CA PRO A 239 13.93 -1.86 14.52
C PRO A 239 12.45 -1.91 14.14
N LEU A 240 12.13 -1.79 12.84
CA LEU A 240 10.77 -1.78 12.32
C LEU A 240 10.36 -3.21 11.92
N PRO A 241 9.42 -3.84 12.64
CA PRO A 241 9.02 -5.20 12.33
C PRO A 241 8.36 -5.36 10.94
N PHE A 242 7.69 -4.32 10.42
CA PHE A 242 7.18 -4.29 9.05
C PHE A 242 8.29 -4.52 8.01
N HIS A 243 9.48 -3.95 8.22
CA HIS A 243 10.62 -4.16 7.31
C HIS A 243 11.08 -5.61 7.33
N GLN A 244 11.12 -6.25 8.51
CA GLN A 244 11.43 -7.69 8.61
C GLN A 244 10.40 -8.53 7.85
N TRP A 245 9.12 -8.32 8.13
CA TRP A 245 8.02 -9.05 7.48
C TRP A 245 8.09 -8.88 5.96
N PHE A 246 8.22 -7.65 5.48
CA PHE A 246 8.22 -7.37 4.05
C PHE A 246 9.43 -8.01 3.35
N LEU A 247 10.64 -7.85 3.89
CA LEU A 247 11.85 -8.42 3.29
C LEU A 247 11.85 -9.95 3.32
N LYS A 248 11.21 -10.56 4.32
CA LYS A 248 11.02 -12.03 4.41
C LYS A 248 10.03 -12.54 3.36
N ASN A 249 8.91 -11.85 3.16
CA ASN A 249 7.87 -12.24 2.20
C ASN A 249 8.24 -11.89 0.74
N TYR A 250 9.08 -10.87 0.53
CA TYR A 250 9.49 -10.38 -0.79
C TYR A 250 11.02 -10.40 -0.94
N PRO A 251 11.67 -11.58 -0.97
CA PRO A 251 13.12 -11.71 -0.90
C PRO A 251 13.82 -11.22 -2.19
N GLY A 252 14.97 -10.56 -2.01
CA GLY A 252 15.84 -10.14 -3.12
C GLY A 252 16.72 -8.93 -2.82
N SER A 253 17.67 -8.69 -3.71
CA SER A 253 18.62 -7.58 -3.69
C SER A 253 18.17 -6.46 -4.63
N CYS A 254 18.57 -5.22 -4.31
CA CYS A 254 18.20 -4.04 -5.10
C CYS A 254 19.20 -3.75 -6.23
N GLY A 255 20.43 -4.29 -6.18
CA GLY A 255 21.47 -4.04 -7.18
C GLY A 255 21.94 -2.58 -7.23
N LEU A 256 21.74 -1.83 -6.14
CA LEU A 256 22.04 -0.40 -6.05
C LEU A 256 23.55 -0.16 -5.97
N SER A 257 23.99 0.99 -6.47
CA SER A 257 25.35 1.48 -6.22
C SER A 257 25.55 1.76 -4.72
N ARG A 258 26.74 1.41 -4.20
CA ARG A 258 27.15 1.73 -2.82
C ARG A 258 27.29 3.24 -2.57
N LYS A 259 27.35 4.05 -3.64
CA LYS A 259 27.56 5.49 -3.53
C LYS A 259 26.23 6.18 -3.27
N ARG A 260 26.06 6.71 -2.05
CA ARG A 260 24.89 7.50 -1.66
C ARG A 260 25.11 8.95 -2.12
N ASP A 261 24.67 9.25 -3.34
CA ASP A 261 24.90 10.57 -3.94
C ASP A 261 23.77 11.59 -3.64
N TRP A 262 22.67 11.17 -3.01
CA TRP A 262 21.58 12.08 -2.66
C TRP A 262 21.91 12.91 -1.42
N THR A 263 22.09 14.21 -1.63
CA THR A 263 22.32 15.24 -0.60
C THR A 263 21.17 16.25 -0.52
N GLY A 264 20.08 15.99 -1.25
CA GLY A 264 18.94 16.89 -1.36
C GLY A 264 17.85 16.73 -0.32
N SER A 265 16.81 17.56 -0.44
CA SER A 265 15.61 17.47 0.39
C SER A 265 15.05 16.03 0.44
N TYR A 266 14.53 15.62 1.60
CA TYR A 266 13.87 14.33 1.81
C TYR A 266 12.38 14.38 1.45
N GLN A 267 11.95 15.30 0.58
CA GLN A 267 10.55 15.49 0.17
C GLN A 267 10.35 15.16 -1.30
N ILE A 268 9.13 14.77 -1.67
CA ILE A 268 8.76 14.58 -3.08
C ILE A 268 8.65 15.94 -3.76
N GLY A 269 9.23 16.05 -4.94
CA GLY A 269 9.22 17.24 -5.77
C GLY A 269 8.30 17.13 -6.98
N ARG A 270 7.68 18.25 -7.38
CA ARG A 270 6.98 18.42 -8.66
C ARG A 270 7.36 19.78 -9.27
N GLY A 271 6.97 20.02 -10.52
CA GLY A 271 7.11 21.32 -11.17
C GLY A 271 8.35 21.37 -12.06
N LYS A 272 9.19 22.38 -11.88
CA LYS A 272 10.44 22.53 -12.64
C LYS A 272 11.64 22.41 -11.72
N CYS A 273 12.73 21.87 -12.24
CA CYS A 273 14.01 21.79 -11.55
C CYS A 273 15.14 22.31 -12.45
N LYS A 274 16.31 22.59 -11.87
CA LYS A 274 17.49 23.06 -12.60
C LYS A 274 18.58 22.01 -12.62
N ALA A 275 19.22 21.84 -13.77
CA ALA A 275 20.39 21.00 -13.90
C ALA A 275 21.60 21.62 -13.15
N TRP A 276 22.13 20.91 -12.16
CA TRP A 276 23.33 21.32 -11.42
C TRP A 276 24.63 21.00 -12.18
N LYS A 277 24.61 19.90 -12.96
CA LYS A 277 25.69 19.45 -13.84
C LYS A 277 25.16 19.25 -15.25
N GLU A 278 26.04 19.41 -16.23
CA GLU A 278 25.79 18.97 -17.59
C GLU A 278 25.77 17.43 -17.64
N TYR A 279 24.91 16.89 -18.49
CA TYR A 279 24.75 15.45 -18.69
C TYR A 279 24.55 15.15 -20.18
N GLU A 280 25.37 14.26 -20.70
CA GLU A 280 25.20 13.65 -22.01
C GLU A 280 24.59 12.27 -21.82
N ARG A 281 23.57 11.96 -22.62
CA ARG A 281 22.87 10.68 -22.55
C ARG A 281 23.81 9.50 -22.81
N GLU A 282 23.74 8.47 -21.96
CA GLU A 282 24.46 7.21 -22.17
C GLU A 282 23.61 6.24 -23.00
N GLU A 283 22.31 6.21 -22.72
CA GLU A 283 21.31 5.43 -23.44
C GLU A 283 20.33 6.36 -24.19
N LYS A 284 19.68 5.85 -25.24
CA LYS A 284 18.82 6.68 -26.11
C LYS A 284 17.56 7.21 -25.43
N ASP A 285 17.12 6.54 -24.38
CA ASP A 285 15.98 6.88 -23.55
C ASP A 285 16.31 7.93 -22.46
N GLU A 286 17.56 8.38 -22.38
CA GLU A 286 18.00 9.40 -21.41
C GLU A 286 18.01 10.81 -22.02
N LEU A 287 17.66 11.78 -21.19
CA LEU A 287 17.59 13.19 -21.57
C LEU A 287 18.96 13.85 -21.41
N SER A 288 19.47 14.49 -22.47
CA SER A 288 20.67 15.32 -22.41
C SER A 288 20.33 16.77 -22.07
N PHE A 289 21.13 17.40 -21.22
CA PHE A 289 20.88 18.77 -20.75
C PHE A 289 22.16 19.47 -20.29
N HIS A 290 22.19 20.80 -20.37
CA HIS A 290 23.32 21.58 -19.88
C HIS A 290 23.13 22.08 -18.46
N ARG A 291 24.25 22.43 -17.83
CA ARG A 291 24.25 23.08 -16.53
C ARG A 291 23.40 24.37 -16.55
N GLY A 292 22.51 24.48 -15.57
CA GLY A 292 21.59 25.61 -15.39
C GLY A 292 20.30 25.52 -16.19
N GLU A 293 20.16 24.51 -17.06
CA GLU A 293 18.95 24.29 -17.85
C GLU A 293 17.74 23.96 -16.95
N SER A 294 16.57 24.50 -17.31
CA SER A 294 15.32 24.17 -16.62
C SER A 294 14.74 22.89 -17.22
N ILE A 295 14.42 21.92 -16.37
CA ILE A 295 13.80 20.65 -16.73
C ILE A 295 12.43 20.60 -16.05
N GLU A 296 11.38 20.40 -16.83
CA GLU A 296 10.04 20.16 -16.32
C GLU A 296 9.91 18.71 -15.85
N ILE A 297 9.46 18.51 -14.62
CA ILE A 297 9.26 17.20 -14.01
C ILE A 297 7.91 16.65 -14.47
N ILE A 298 7.94 15.49 -15.15
CA ILE A 298 6.73 14.75 -15.49
C ILE A 298 6.42 13.79 -14.34
N GLY A 299 5.32 14.07 -13.63
CA GLY A 299 4.96 13.36 -12.41
C GLY A 299 5.74 13.87 -11.20
N PHE A 300 6.61 13.04 -10.64
CA PHE A 300 7.31 13.30 -9.37
C PHE A 300 8.83 13.08 -9.44
N VAL A 301 9.57 13.79 -8.60
CA VAL A 301 10.93 13.45 -8.18
C VAL A 301 10.85 12.87 -6.77
N ILE A 302 11.27 11.61 -6.59
CA ILE A 302 11.15 10.91 -5.31
C ILE A 302 12.55 10.59 -4.75
N PRO A 303 12.88 11.07 -3.53
CA PRO A 303 14.14 10.71 -2.88
C PRO A 303 14.31 9.20 -2.77
N GLY A 304 15.50 8.70 -3.11
CA GLY A 304 15.83 7.27 -3.10
C GLY A 304 15.82 6.61 -4.50
N LEU A 305 15.24 7.26 -5.51
CA LEU A 305 15.31 6.82 -6.91
C LEU A 305 16.47 7.50 -7.65
N GLN A 306 17.13 6.73 -8.52
CA GLN A 306 18.24 7.22 -9.36
C GLN A 306 17.77 8.03 -10.57
N TRP A 307 16.51 7.84 -10.98
CA TRP A 307 15.92 8.43 -12.17
C TRP A 307 14.54 9.00 -11.88
N PHE A 308 14.16 10.01 -12.66
CA PHE A 308 12.79 10.48 -12.83
C PHE A 308 12.57 10.86 -14.31
N ILE A 309 11.35 11.22 -14.68
CA ILE A 309 10.99 11.55 -16.06
C ILE A 309 10.94 13.06 -16.18
N GLY A 310 11.69 13.61 -17.13
CA GLY A 310 11.78 15.05 -17.32
C GLY A 310 11.61 15.45 -18.79
N LYS A 311 11.15 16.68 -18.98
CA LYS A 311 11.09 17.35 -20.28
C LYS A 311 12.06 18.53 -20.30
N SER A 312 12.95 18.55 -21.30
CA SER A 312 13.82 19.71 -21.50
C SER A 312 12.99 20.91 -21.95
N THR A 313 13.14 22.04 -21.29
CA THR A 313 12.52 23.30 -21.75
C THR A 313 13.16 23.86 -23.01
N ARG A 314 14.34 23.35 -23.40
CA ARG A 314 15.12 23.83 -24.53
C ARG A 314 14.97 22.97 -25.77
N SER A 315 15.14 21.65 -25.66
CA SER A 315 14.94 20.73 -26.80
C SER A 315 13.49 20.29 -26.95
N GLY A 316 12.68 20.38 -25.88
CA GLY A 316 11.32 19.86 -25.85
C GLY A 316 11.24 18.34 -25.69
N GLU A 317 12.38 17.65 -25.71
CA GLU A 317 12.48 16.20 -25.59
C GLU A 317 12.12 15.73 -24.18
N VAL A 318 11.59 14.51 -24.10
CA VAL A 318 11.23 13.82 -22.87
C VAL A 318 12.10 12.59 -22.72
N GLY A 319 12.61 12.34 -21.51
CA GLY A 319 13.40 11.15 -21.23
C GLY A 319 13.73 10.98 -19.75
N PHE A 320 14.54 9.96 -19.44
CA PHE A 320 15.05 9.73 -18.10
C PHE A 320 16.08 10.77 -17.70
N VAL A 321 15.94 11.29 -16.49
CA VAL A 321 16.83 12.29 -15.92
C VAL A 321 17.46 11.73 -14.64
N PRO A 322 18.81 11.70 -14.53
CA PRO A 322 19.48 11.19 -13.35
C PRO A 322 19.34 12.18 -12.19
N THR A 323 18.74 11.73 -11.08
CA THR A 323 18.40 12.59 -9.94
C THR A 323 19.64 13.27 -9.32
N ARG A 324 20.81 12.62 -9.39
CA ARG A 324 22.10 13.14 -8.90
C ARG A 324 22.63 14.38 -9.62
N ASN A 325 22.08 14.72 -10.78
CA ASN A 325 22.55 15.84 -11.60
C ASN A 325 21.65 17.09 -11.48
N ILE A 326 20.61 17.03 -10.66
CA ILE A 326 19.65 18.11 -10.45
C ILE A 326 19.99 18.86 -9.17
N ASP A 327 19.73 20.17 -9.15
CA ASP A 327 19.78 20.99 -7.96
C ASP A 327 18.61 20.62 -7.02
N PRO A 328 18.89 20.04 -5.84
CA PRO A 328 17.85 19.51 -4.96
C PRO A 328 16.96 20.56 -4.31
N GLU A 329 17.34 21.83 -4.35
CA GLU A 329 16.55 22.95 -3.79
C GLU A 329 15.77 23.71 -4.87
N SER A 330 15.88 23.28 -6.14
CA SER A 330 15.32 24.00 -7.27
C SER A 330 13.87 23.65 -7.61
N TYR A 331 13.35 22.53 -7.10
CA TYR A 331 11.98 22.07 -7.36
C TYR A 331 11.03 22.45 -6.23
N SER A 332 9.73 22.61 -6.55
CA SER A 332 8.72 22.85 -5.53
C SER A 332 8.43 21.57 -4.74
N PRO A 333 8.65 21.55 -3.41
CA PRO A 333 8.30 20.41 -2.59
C PRO A 333 6.78 20.27 -2.51
N MET A 334 6.28 19.03 -2.51
CA MET A 334 4.87 18.77 -2.21
C MET A 334 4.56 19.09 -0.74
N ASN A 335 3.31 19.48 -0.48
CA ASN A 335 2.84 19.72 0.88
C ASN A 335 3.00 18.46 1.75
N LYS A 336 3.40 18.63 3.01
CA LYS A 336 3.70 17.53 3.94
C LYS A 336 2.50 16.62 4.19
N SER A 337 1.27 17.11 4.04
CA SER A 337 0.04 16.34 4.32
C SER A 337 -0.34 15.34 3.23
N SER A 338 0.27 15.42 2.04
CA SER A 338 -0.25 14.71 0.87
C SER A 338 0.82 14.33 -0.17
N ALA A 339 2.08 14.22 0.29
CA ALA A 339 3.29 14.21 -0.53
C ALA A 339 3.49 12.99 -1.46
N PHE A 340 2.58 12.01 -1.49
CA PHE A 340 2.80 10.73 -2.19
C PHE A 340 1.76 10.38 -3.27
N PHE A 341 0.74 11.21 -3.49
CA PHE A 341 -0.34 10.97 -4.46
C PHE A 341 -0.82 12.25 -5.16
N SER A 342 -1.26 12.14 -6.42
CA SER A 342 -1.99 13.21 -7.15
C SER A 342 -3.40 13.40 -6.59
N ASP A 343 -4.08 14.49 -6.99
CA ASP A 343 -5.47 14.75 -6.58
C ASP A 343 -6.43 13.67 -7.10
N GLU A 344 -6.19 13.19 -8.32
CA GLU A 344 -6.95 12.13 -8.96
C GLU A 344 -6.72 10.77 -8.27
N GLU A 345 -5.46 10.49 -7.86
CA GLU A 345 -5.12 9.32 -7.05
C GLU A 345 -5.81 9.34 -5.67
N ARG A 346 -6.02 10.53 -5.07
CA ARG A 346 -6.84 10.67 -3.84
C ARG A 346 -8.21 10.08 -4.08
N CYS A 347 -8.89 10.52 -5.14
CA CYS A 347 -10.26 10.14 -5.48
C CYS A 347 -10.42 8.65 -5.80
N SER A 348 -9.39 8.01 -6.37
CA SER A 348 -9.46 6.59 -6.77
C SER A 348 -9.65 5.60 -5.61
N LEU A 349 -9.11 5.88 -4.42
CA LEU A 349 -9.25 5.01 -3.25
C LEU A 349 -10.68 5.01 -2.64
N TRP A 350 -11.51 6.01 -2.98
CA TRP A 350 -12.86 6.16 -2.43
C TRP A 350 -13.89 5.22 -3.06
N VAL A 351 -13.57 4.62 -4.21
CA VAL A 351 -14.51 3.81 -4.99
C VAL A 351 -14.85 2.48 -4.29
N LEU A 352 -14.02 2.03 -3.33
CA LEU A 352 -14.23 0.75 -2.64
C LEU A 352 -15.56 0.65 -1.86
N GLY A 353 -16.17 1.80 -1.53
CA GLY A 353 -17.45 1.86 -0.80
C GLY A 353 -18.71 1.89 -1.68
N SER A 354 -18.61 2.01 -3.01
CA SER A 354 -19.80 2.16 -3.87
C SER A 354 -20.65 0.89 -3.97
N ASP A 355 -20.00 -0.28 -3.83
CA ASP A 355 -20.62 -1.60 -3.97
C ASP A 355 -21.54 -1.96 -2.79
N ARG A 356 -21.33 -1.33 -1.62
CA ARG A 356 -22.09 -1.61 -0.39
C ARG A 356 -23.37 -0.80 -0.23
N LYS A 357 -23.75 0.03 -1.19
CA LYS A 357 -24.98 0.85 -1.08
C LYS A 357 -26.23 0.01 -0.87
N ALA A 358 -26.35 -1.11 -1.60
CA ALA A 358 -27.47 -2.03 -1.46
C ALA A 358 -27.50 -2.73 -0.09
N GLU A 359 -26.34 -3.19 0.39
CA GLU A 359 -26.20 -3.78 1.73
C GLU A 359 -26.60 -2.77 2.82
N CYS A 360 -26.12 -1.53 2.71
CA CYS A 360 -26.42 -0.47 3.66
C CYS A 360 -27.91 -0.13 3.68
N ALA A 361 -28.53 0.02 2.51
CA ALA A 361 -29.96 0.25 2.41
C ALA A 361 -30.75 -0.89 3.04
N SER A 362 -30.40 -2.15 2.74
CA SER A 362 -31.05 -3.33 3.31
C SER A 362 -30.92 -3.39 4.84
N PHE A 363 -29.76 -3.02 5.39
CA PHE A 363 -29.53 -3.01 6.83
C PHE A 363 -30.28 -1.88 7.52
N LEU A 364 -30.30 -0.68 6.94
CA LEU A 364 -31.10 0.43 7.47
C LEU A 364 -32.59 0.10 7.44
N HIS A 365 -33.08 -0.56 6.39
CA HIS A 365 -34.45 -1.08 6.34
C HIS A 365 -34.73 -2.10 7.44
N LYS A 366 -33.80 -3.03 7.71
CA LYS A 366 -33.92 -3.98 8.82
C LYS A 366 -33.96 -3.27 10.17
N LEU A 367 -33.01 -2.36 10.43
CA LEU A 367 -32.93 -1.58 11.67
C LEU A 367 -34.14 -0.70 11.92
N ALA A 368 -34.74 -0.15 10.87
CA ALA A 368 -35.91 0.71 11.02
C ALA A 368 -37.11 -0.06 11.59
N HIS A 369 -37.18 -1.39 11.40
CA HIS A 369 -38.25 -2.33 11.80
C HIS A 369 -39.69 -1.96 11.38
N THR A 370 -39.93 -0.69 11.05
CA THR A 370 -41.15 -0.02 10.62
C THR A 370 -40.71 1.20 9.83
N ASP A 371 -41.44 1.55 8.77
CA ASP A 371 -41.31 2.87 8.20
C ASP A 371 -41.75 3.87 9.29
N ILE A 372 -40.81 4.54 9.95
CA ILE A 372 -41.12 5.46 11.07
C ILE A 372 -42.12 6.53 10.59
N ALA A 373 -42.15 6.86 9.29
CA ALA A 373 -43.14 7.74 8.68
C ALA A 373 -44.57 7.17 8.67
N SER A 374 -44.73 5.84 8.77
CA SER A 374 -46.03 5.15 8.86
C SER A 374 -46.57 5.08 10.30
N VAL A 375 -45.70 5.04 11.31
CA VAL A 375 -46.09 4.91 12.73
C VAL A 375 -46.19 6.27 13.42
N TYR A 376 -45.27 7.20 13.11
CA TYR A 376 -45.26 8.56 13.62
C TYR A 376 -45.51 9.53 12.47
N ARG A 377 -46.78 9.71 12.10
CA ARG A 377 -47.16 10.96 11.44
C ARG A 377 -46.95 12.07 12.45
N LEU A 378 -46.07 13.03 12.14
CA LEU A 378 -46.06 14.31 12.83
C LEU A 378 -47.47 14.91 12.69
N SER A 379 -48.31 14.76 13.70
CA SER A 379 -49.63 15.38 13.74
C SER A 379 -49.43 16.88 13.89
N GLY A 380 -49.29 17.57 12.77
CA GLY A 380 -49.07 19.01 12.77
C GLY A 380 -48.45 19.59 11.50
N PHE A 381 -48.77 19.07 10.32
CA PHE A 381 -48.74 19.87 9.10
C PHE A 381 -50.06 19.68 8.36
N GLU A 382 -51.16 20.02 9.05
CA GLU A 382 -52.30 20.56 8.32
C GLU A 382 -51.80 21.84 7.64
N SER A 383 -51.77 21.79 6.31
CA SER A 383 -51.60 22.94 5.43
C SER A 383 -52.21 24.19 6.08
N ILE A 384 -51.38 25.23 6.29
CA ILE A 384 -51.82 26.57 6.66
C ILE A 384 -52.58 27.15 5.46
N GLN A 385 -53.80 26.67 5.26
CA GLN A 385 -54.82 27.31 4.46
C GLN A 385 -56.11 27.07 5.23
N ASN A 386 -56.66 28.17 5.75
CA ASN A 386 -57.94 28.28 6.44
C ASN A 386 -57.87 28.14 7.97
N LEU A 387 -57.42 29.21 8.64
CA LEU A 387 -57.99 29.56 9.94
C LEU A 387 -58.92 30.77 9.75
N PRO A 388 -60.20 30.72 10.19
CA PRO A 388 -61.02 31.91 10.28
C PRO A 388 -60.58 32.78 11.45
N ASN A 389 -60.54 34.08 11.20
CA ASN A 389 -60.24 35.15 12.15
C ASN A 389 -61.19 35.09 13.37
N ASP A 390 -60.64 35.07 14.60
CA ASP A 390 -60.74 36.21 15.51
C ASP A 390 -59.99 36.00 16.85
N PRO A 391 -59.53 37.09 17.51
CA PRO A 391 -58.67 37.05 18.68
C PRO A 391 -59.44 37.22 20.00
N SER A 392 -59.08 36.50 21.05
CA SER A 392 -59.19 37.04 22.42
C SER A 392 -58.38 36.25 23.46
N ALA A 393 -57.49 37.00 24.14
CA ALA A 393 -57.09 36.89 25.54
C ALA A 393 -56.61 35.53 26.11
N SER A 394 -55.29 35.41 26.36
CA SER A 394 -54.66 35.79 27.64
C SER A 394 -53.29 35.10 27.79
N GLN A 395 -52.27 35.89 28.13
CA GLN A 395 -50.95 35.44 28.60
C GLN A 395 -51.03 35.20 30.13
N PRO A 396 -50.12 34.38 30.71
CA PRO A 396 -48.90 34.99 31.26
C PRO A 396 -47.60 34.17 31.09
N GLU A 397 -46.55 34.92 30.72
CA GLU A 397 -45.22 35.01 31.34
C GLU A 397 -44.32 33.78 31.51
N GLY A 398 -43.16 33.86 30.87
CA GLY A 398 -41.89 33.41 31.47
C GLY A 398 -40.89 32.74 30.52
N PHE A 399 -40.09 33.53 29.79
CA PHE A 399 -38.61 33.51 29.75
C PHE A 399 -38.06 34.17 28.47
N LYS A 400 -37.07 35.04 28.68
CA LYS A 400 -36.41 35.86 27.66
C LYS A 400 -35.35 35.08 26.87
N GLU A 401 -35.58 34.98 25.56
CA GLU A 401 -34.72 35.40 24.45
C GLU A 401 -33.18 35.26 24.56
N ALA A 402 -32.59 34.47 23.64
CA ALA A 402 -31.44 34.88 22.83
C ALA A 402 -31.28 33.97 21.58
N ARG A 403 -31.37 34.60 20.41
CA ARG A 403 -31.08 34.14 19.03
C ARG A 403 -29.67 33.51 18.87
N PRO A 404 -29.44 32.66 17.85
CA PRO A 404 -29.11 33.14 16.49
C PRO A 404 -29.83 32.33 15.38
N GLY A 405 -30.34 32.90 14.30
CA GLY A 405 -29.60 33.68 13.31
C GLY A 405 -29.16 32.80 12.12
N ARG A 406 -30.11 32.19 11.39
CA ARG A 406 -29.88 31.70 10.02
C ARG A 406 -30.39 32.73 9.03
N ALA A 407 -29.55 33.13 8.09
CA ALA A 407 -29.94 33.75 6.84
C ALA A 407 -29.32 32.89 5.74
N TRP A 408 -30.11 31.99 5.14
CA TRP A 408 -29.87 31.48 3.80
C TRP A 408 -31.21 31.59 3.07
N GLU A 409 -31.23 32.51 2.12
CA GLU A 409 -32.34 32.81 1.21
C GLU A 409 -32.52 31.66 0.21
N GLU A 410 -33.76 31.21 0.10
CA GLU A 410 -34.25 30.28 -0.89
C GLU A 410 -34.91 31.10 -2.01
N HIS A 411 -34.29 31.14 -3.19
CA HIS A 411 -34.91 31.73 -4.39
C HIS A 411 -35.43 30.62 -5.30
N GLN A 412 -36.74 30.36 -5.14
CA GLN A 412 -37.76 30.06 -6.13
C GLN A 412 -37.38 29.33 -7.44
N ALA A 413 -37.94 28.12 -7.57
CA ALA A 413 -38.22 27.46 -8.83
C ALA A 413 -39.58 27.92 -9.42
N VAL A 414 -39.66 28.00 -10.75
CA VAL A 414 -40.89 28.24 -11.53
C VAL A 414 -41.14 27.06 -12.49
N GLY A 415 -42.34 26.48 -12.37
CA GLY A 415 -43.14 25.71 -13.34
C GLY A 415 -42.54 24.42 -13.95
N SER A 416 -43.29 23.37 -14.30
CA SER A 416 -44.71 23.29 -14.65
C SER A 416 -45.13 21.81 -14.88
N ARG A 417 -46.28 21.43 -14.31
CA ARG A 417 -47.35 20.52 -14.81
C ARG A 417 -47.09 19.00 -14.95
N GLN A 418 -47.81 18.20 -14.15
CA GLN A 418 -48.97 17.31 -14.50
C GLN A 418 -48.51 15.90 -14.96
N SER A 419 -49.05 14.75 -14.55
CA SER A 419 -50.19 14.39 -13.70
C SER A 419 -50.29 12.84 -13.57
N SER A 420 -50.72 12.36 -12.38
CA SER A 420 -51.67 11.24 -12.09
C SER A 420 -51.38 9.78 -12.51
N SER A 421 -51.22 8.87 -11.53
CA SER A 421 -52.16 7.81 -11.03
C SER A 421 -52.00 6.46 -11.78
N SER A 422 -52.01 5.26 -11.19
CA SER A 422 -52.84 4.62 -10.13
C SER A 422 -52.18 3.27 -9.72
N GLU A 423 -52.05 2.93 -8.44
CA GLU A 423 -52.81 1.93 -7.65
C GLU A 423 -52.65 0.42 -8.00
N ASP A 424 -52.09 -0.29 -7.01
CA ASP A 424 -52.38 -1.64 -6.46
C ASP A 424 -52.48 -2.88 -7.36
N SER A 425 -51.63 -3.89 -7.08
CA SER A 425 -51.97 -5.08 -6.25
C SER A 425 -50.86 -6.17 -6.25
N SER A 426 -50.64 -6.80 -5.09
CA SER A 426 -49.89 -8.06 -4.84
C SER A 426 -50.89 -9.24 -4.68
N PRO A 427 -50.57 -10.52 -4.32
CA PRO A 427 -49.27 -11.17 -3.97
C PRO A 427 -49.08 -12.64 -4.48
N GLU A 428 -47.93 -13.27 -4.10
CA GLU A 428 -47.62 -14.74 -3.89
C GLU A 428 -47.72 -15.71 -5.12
N GLU A 429 -46.96 -16.80 -5.35
CA GLU A 429 -46.09 -17.70 -4.56
C GLU A 429 -45.25 -18.62 -5.54
N GLU A 430 -44.08 -19.06 -5.07
CA GLU A 430 -43.36 -20.34 -5.32
C GLU A 430 -42.94 -20.95 -6.70
N LEU A 431 -41.62 -21.20 -6.78
CA LEU A 431 -40.88 -22.41 -7.24
C LEU A 431 -40.61 -22.73 -8.73
N LEU A 432 -39.31 -22.61 -9.06
CA LEU A 432 -38.41 -23.51 -9.81
C LEU A 432 -38.89 -24.17 -11.14
N SER A 433 -38.23 -23.78 -12.25
CA SER A 433 -37.34 -24.63 -13.10
C SER A 433 -37.44 -24.32 -14.61
N ALA A 434 -36.27 -24.05 -15.21
CA ALA A 434 -35.81 -24.36 -16.56
C ALA A 434 -36.79 -24.36 -17.76
N ALA A 435 -36.58 -23.46 -18.71
CA ALA A 435 -36.26 -23.75 -20.13
C ALA A 435 -36.40 -22.47 -21.00
N SER A 436 -35.39 -22.26 -21.85
CA SER A 436 -35.42 -21.62 -23.18
C SER A 436 -36.73 -20.95 -23.64
N ASP A 437 -36.71 -19.63 -23.89
CA ASP A 437 -36.63 -19.05 -25.23
C ASP A 437 -36.70 -17.50 -25.21
N SER A 438 -35.87 -16.89 -26.06
CA SER A 438 -35.99 -15.62 -26.79
C SER A 438 -37.10 -14.63 -26.39
N TYR A 439 -36.77 -13.35 -26.14
CA TYR A 439 -37.15 -12.18 -26.97
C TYR A 439 -36.54 -10.87 -26.39
N HIS A 440 -35.66 -10.27 -27.19
CA HIS A 440 -35.25 -8.87 -27.36
C HIS A 440 -35.52 -7.80 -26.27
N LEU A 441 -34.45 -7.14 -25.85
CA LEU A 441 -34.44 -5.76 -25.32
C LEU A 441 -33.68 -4.84 -26.30
N PRO A 442 -33.96 -3.51 -26.30
CA PRO A 442 -33.48 -2.58 -27.32
C PRO A 442 -32.03 -2.16 -27.11
N GLU A 443 -31.33 -1.94 -28.22
CA GLU A 443 -29.97 -1.38 -28.32
C GLU A 443 -29.91 0.03 -27.68
N PRO A 444 -28.82 0.36 -26.96
CA PRO A 444 -28.51 1.75 -26.66
C PRO A 444 -27.79 2.40 -27.84
N ASP A 445 -28.23 3.62 -28.17
CA ASP A 445 -27.77 4.48 -29.26
C ASP A 445 -26.25 4.61 -29.38
N ASP A 446 -25.83 4.59 -30.65
CA ASP A 446 -24.49 4.72 -31.22
C ASP A 446 -23.62 5.81 -30.58
N LEU A 447 -22.46 5.39 -30.06
CA LEU A 447 -21.24 6.19 -30.09
C LEU A 447 -20.25 5.44 -30.97
N ASP A 448 -19.94 6.02 -32.14
CA ASP A 448 -19.04 5.52 -33.18
C ASP A 448 -17.65 5.13 -32.62
N ASP A 449 -17.48 3.85 -32.24
CA ASP A 449 -16.17 3.19 -32.22
C ASP A 449 -15.95 2.52 -33.59
N PRO A 450 -14.78 2.65 -34.23
CA PRO A 450 -14.55 2.04 -35.53
C PRO A 450 -14.48 0.51 -35.38
N GLU A 451 -15.58 -0.17 -35.74
CA GLU A 451 -15.65 -1.63 -35.79
C GLU A 451 -14.71 -2.18 -36.86
N LEU A 452 -13.58 -2.75 -36.43
CA LEU A 452 -12.65 -3.48 -37.28
C LEU A 452 -13.16 -4.90 -37.52
N LEU A 453 -14.11 -5.06 -38.44
CA LEU A 453 -14.55 -6.39 -38.91
C LEU A 453 -13.46 -7.02 -39.80
N VAL A 454 -12.83 -8.09 -39.31
CA VAL A 454 -11.83 -8.88 -40.04
C VAL A 454 -12.51 -10.08 -40.68
N ASP A 455 -12.62 -10.07 -42.01
CA ASP A 455 -13.10 -11.21 -42.81
C ASP A 455 -11.90 -12.12 -43.15
N LEU A 456 -12.01 -13.43 -42.87
CA LEU A 456 -10.94 -14.41 -43.04
C LEU A 456 -11.28 -15.35 -44.19
N ASN A 457 -10.88 -14.99 -45.41
CA ASN A 457 -10.78 -15.93 -46.53
C ASN A 457 -9.33 -16.02 -47.01
N THR A 458 -8.82 -17.26 -47.05
CA THR A 458 -7.43 -17.59 -47.37
C THR A 458 -7.19 -17.62 -48.88
N GLY A 459 -6.43 -16.65 -49.41
CA GLY A 459 -5.85 -16.68 -50.75
C GLY A 459 -5.03 -15.42 -51.08
N GLN A 460 -3.79 -15.60 -51.55
CA GLN A 460 -2.86 -14.59 -52.11
C GLN A 460 -2.27 -13.48 -51.21
N GLU A 461 -0.93 -13.35 -51.26
CA GLU A 461 -0.10 -12.42 -50.47
C GLU A 461 -0.46 -10.92 -50.63
N GLU A 462 -1.19 -10.53 -51.69
CA GLU A 462 -1.67 -9.16 -51.90
C GLU A 462 -3.05 -8.90 -51.26
N GLU A 463 -3.98 -9.87 -51.27
CA GLU A 463 -5.25 -9.80 -50.54
C GLU A 463 -5.02 -9.89 -49.01
N GLU A 464 -3.99 -10.63 -48.58
CA GLU A 464 -3.58 -10.68 -47.17
C GLU A 464 -3.18 -9.29 -46.62
N ALA A 465 -2.62 -8.40 -47.44
CA ALA A 465 -2.19 -7.08 -46.98
C ALA A 465 -3.37 -6.14 -46.68
N GLU A 466 -4.47 -6.26 -47.43
CA GLU A 466 -5.69 -5.47 -47.22
C GLU A 466 -6.39 -5.84 -45.90
N ASN A 467 -6.38 -7.13 -45.53
CA ASN A 467 -7.00 -7.63 -44.31
C ASN A 467 -6.35 -7.10 -43.01
N PHE A 468 -5.07 -6.69 -43.06
CA PHE A 468 -4.37 -6.10 -41.91
C PHE A 468 -4.35 -4.56 -41.96
N ALA A 469 -4.67 -3.94 -43.10
CA ALA A 469 -4.48 -2.51 -43.31
C ALA A 469 -5.23 -1.62 -42.30
N PRO A 470 -6.49 -1.90 -41.92
CA PRO A 470 -7.23 -1.11 -40.93
C PRO A 470 -6.61 -1.15 -39.53
N MET A 471 -6.29 -2.36 -39.03
CA MET A 471 -5.67 -2.53 -37.71
C MET A 471 -4.27 -1.92 -37.67
N LEU A 472 -3.49 -2.12 -38.74
CA LEU A 472 -2.17 -1.52 -38.85
C LEU A 472 -2.23 0.01 -38.98
N ALA A 473 -3.32 0.60 -39.51
CA ALA A 473 -3.47 2.04 -39.56
C ALA A 473 -3.82 2.59 -38.17
N PHE A 474 -4.75 1.92 -37.47
CA PHE A 474 -5.11 2.25 -36.09
C PHE A 474 -3.89 2.20 -35.17
N LEU A 475 -3.13 1.10 -35.18
CA LEU A 475 -1.98 0.94 -34.29
C LEU A 475 -0.76 1.78 -34.66
N ASP A 476 -0.69 2.36 -35.86
CA ASP A 476 0.47 3.16 -36.31
C ASP A 476 0.36 4.65 -35.99
N HIS A 477 -0.70 5.07 -35.30
CA HIS A 477 -0.82 6.46 -34.85
C HIS A 477 0.38 6.86 -33.97
N GLU A 478 1.05 7.95 -34.29
CA GLU A 478 2.22 8.43 -33.55
C GLU A 478 1.83 8.93 -32.15
N GLY A 479 2.62 8.55 -31.14
CA GLY A 479 2.39 8.94 -29.74
C GLY A 479 1.11 8.39 -29.11
N TYR A 480 0.81 8.85 -27.88
CA TYR A 480 -0.37 8.44 -27.13
C TYR A 480 -1.66 9.09 -27.65
N ALA A 481 -2.75 8.32 -27.60
CA ALA A 481 -4.13 8.77 -27.78
C ALA A 481 -5.06 8.01 -26.83
N ASP A 482 -6.16 8.63 -26.41
CA ASP A 482 -7.05 8.09 -25.36
C ASP A 482 -7.63 6.71 -25.71
N HIS A 483 -7.88 6.43 -27.00
CA HIS A 483 -8.36 5.13 -27.47
C HIS A 483 -7.34 3.99 -27.28
N PHE A 484 -6.05 4.29 -27.06
CA PHE A 484 -5.05 3.28 -26.71
C PHE A 484 -5.06 2.89 -25.24
N LYS A 485 -5.83 3.57 -24.38
CA LYS A 485 -5.91 3.25 -22.95
C LYS A 485 -6.28 1.78 -22.71
N SER A 486 -7.27 1.27 -23.44
CA SER A 486 -7.71 -0.13 -23.38
C SER A 486 -6.67 -1.14 -23.90
N LEU A 487 -5.65 -0.68 -24.65
CA LEU A 487 -4.54 -1.51 -25.14
C LEU A 487 -3.58 -1.86 -24.00
N TYR A 488 -3.40 -0.93 -23.05
CA TYR A 488 -2.42 -1.02 -21.97
C TYR A 488 -2.97 -1.55 -20.66
N ASP A 489 -4.30 -1.61 -20.52
CA ASP A 489 -4.99 -1.98 -19.28
C ASP A 489 -4.70 -3.42 -18.81
N PHE A 490 -4.81 -3.72 -17.52
CA PHE A 490 -4.53 -5.08 -17.04
C PHE A 490 -5.57 -6.13 -17.51
N SER A 491 -6.79 -5.71 -17.84
CA SER A 491 -7.93 -6.58 -18.18
C SER A 491 -7.89 -7.14 -19.59
N PHE A 492 -6.94 -6.68 -20.42
CA PHE A 492 -6.88 -7.03 -21.85
C PHE A 492 -8.13 -6.57 -22.60
N SER A 493 -8.73 -5.43 -22.18
CA SER A 493 -10.04 -5.00 -22.66
C SER A 493 -10.06 -4.84 -24.18
N PHE A 494 -9.00 -4.26 -24.75
CA PHE A 494 -8.84 -4.15 -26.21
C PHE A 494 -8.87 -5.52 -26.90
N LEU A 495 -8.17 -6.52 -26.37
CA LEU A 495 -8.16 -7.84 -26.99
C LEU A 495 -9.52 -8.52 -26.88
N THR A 496 -10.24 -8.31 -25.77
CA THR A 496 -11.57 -8.90 -25.58
C THR A 496 -12.66 -8.21 -26.41
N SER A 497 -12.59 -6.89 -26.58
CA SER A 497 -13.60 -6.13 -27.32
C SER A 497 -13.39 -6.17 -28.83
N SER A 498 -12.12 -6.13 -29.28
CA SER A 498 -11.80 -5.98 -30.71
C SER A 498 -11.64 -7.31 -31.44
N PHE A 499 -11.47 -8.43 -30.72
CA PHE A 499 -11.20 -9.75 -31.30
C PHE A 499 -12.18 -10.83 -30.81
N TYR A 500 -13.43 -10.45 -30.52
CA TYR A 500 -14.48 -11.39 -30.08
C TYR A 500 -14.79 -12.49 -31.12
N SER A 501 -14.42 -12.29 -32.38
CA SER A 501 -14.58 -13.27 -33.47
C SER A 501 -13.65 -14.47 -33.36
N PHE A 502 -12.56 -14.36 -32.59
CA PHE A 502 -11.63 -15.47 -32.38
C PHE A 502 -12.09 -16.34 -31.20
N SER A 503 -12.39 -17.62 -31.47
CA SER A 503 -12.75 -18.58 -30.42
C SER A 503 -11.53 -19.10 -29.65
N GLU A 504 -10.37 -19.19 -30.32
CA GLU A 504 -9.14 -19.77 -29.76
C GLU A 504 -8.03 -18.71 -29.63
N GLU A 505 -7.37 -18.64 -28.47
CA GLU A 505 -6.29 -17.68 -28.21
C GLU A 505 -5.07 -17.92 -29.11
N ASP A 506 -4.84 -19.16 -29.56
CA ASP A 506 -3.74 -19.47 -30.50
C ASP A 506 -3.97 -18.87 -31.90
N GLU A 507 -5.22 -18.81 -32.36
CA GLU A 507 -5.58 -18.17 -33.65
C GLU A 507 -5.35 -16.66 -33.59
N LEU A 508 -5.76 -16.02 -32.49
CA LEU A 508 -5.49 -14.60 -32.24
C LEU A 508 -3.97 -14.31 -32.23
N VAL A 509 -3.18 -15.16 -31.58
CA VAL A 509 -1.72 -15.01 -31.58
C VAL A 509 -1.15 -15.12 -32.99
N ALA A 510 -1.60 -16.09 -33.80
CA ALA A 510 -1.15 -16.24 -35.18
C ALA A 510 -1.50 -15.01 -36.04
N TYR A 511 -2.71 -14.47 -35.88
CA TYR A 511 -3.16 -13.25 -36.56
C TYR A 511 -2.31 -12.02 -36.17
N LEU A 512 -2.02 -11.83 -34.88
CA LEU A 512 -1.15 -10.74 -34.42
C LEU A 512 0.31 -10.92 -34.86
N GLU A 513 0.81 -12.15 -34.94
CA GLU A 513 2.15 -12.44 -35.48
C GLU A 513 2.26 -12.14 -36.98
N ALA A 514 1.21 -12.45 -37.75
CA ALA A 514 1.11 -12.07 -39.15
C ALA A 514 1.06 -10.54 -39.31
N SER A 515 0.21 -9.87 -38.53
CA SER A 515 0.11 -8.40 -38.48
C SER A 515 1.46 -7.75 -38.17
N ARG A 516 2.21 -8.28 -37.19
CA ARG A 516 3.55 -7.80 -36.82
C ARG A 516 4.54 -7.91 -37.99
N LYS A 517 4.51 -9.00 -38.76
CA LYS A 517 5.36 -9.18 -39.94
C LYS A 517 5.05 -8.12 -41.01
N TRP A 518 3.76 -7.84 -41.22
CA TRP A 518 3.31 -6.80 -42.15
C TRP A 518 3.69 -5.39 -41.69
N ALA A 519 3.51 -5.06 -40.40
CA ALA A 519 3.97 -3.79 -39.84
C ALA A 519 5.47 -3.56 -40.08
N LYS A 520 6.29 -4.61 -39.84
CA LYS A 520 7.74 -4.58 -40.05
C LYS A 520 8.10 -4.39 -41.53
N ARG A 521 7.42 -5.09 -42.45
CA ARG A 521 7.63 -4.93 -43.91
C ARG A 521 7.22 -3.54 -44.40
N GLY A 522 6.08 -3.05 -43.92
CA GLY A 522 5.53 -1.73 -44.22
C GLY A 522 6.21 -0.57 -43.51
N ARG A 523 7.24 -0.83 -42.68
CA ARG A 523 7.97 0.17 -41.88
C ARG A 523 7.07 1.03 -40.97
N ARG A 524 5.99 0.44 -40.48
CA ARG A 524 5.04 1.03 -39.53
C ARG A 524 5.55 0.81 -38.10
N THR A 525 6.35 1.73 -37.59
CA THR A 525 7.12 1.57 -36.34
C THR A 525 6.21 1.49 -35.11
N TRP A 526 5.18 2.34 -35.04
CA TRP A 526 4.26 2.38 -33.91
C TRP A 526 3.37 1.13 -33.87
N ALA A 527 2.86 0.72 -35.04
CA ALA A 527 2.10 -0.53 -35.13
C ALA A 527 2.97 -1.74 -34.74
N HIS A 528 4.21 -1.80 -35.21
CA HIS A 528 5.14 -2.87 -34.87
C HIS A 528 5.41 -2.93 -33.36
N ALA A 529 5.69 -1.79 -32.70
CA ALA A 529 5.92 -1.74 -31.27
C ALA A 529 4.68 -2.16 -30.45
N ARG A 530 3.48 -1.65 -30.79
CA ARG A 530 2.23 -2.00 -30.11
C ARG A 530 1.84 -3.47 -30.30
N LEU A 531 2.05 -4.03 -31.49
CA LEU A 531 1.83 -5.46 -31.75
C LEU A 531 2.80 -6.35 -30.98
N CYS A 532 4.08 -5.98 -30.91
CA CYS A 532 5.05 -6.66 -30.05
C CYS A 532 4.63 -6.61 -28.58
N PHE A 533 4.13 -5.46 -28.10
CA PHE A 533 3.61 -5.35 -26.73
C PHE A 533 2.43 -6.30 -26.49
N LEU A 534 1.42 -6.33 -27.37
CA LEU A 534 0.26 -7.23 -27.26
C LEU A 534 0.67 -8.72 -27.26
N LEU A 535 1.53 -9.13 -28.19
CA LEU A 535 2.08 -10.48 -28.28
C LEU A 535 2.88 -10.85 -27.02
N GLY A 536 3.65 -9.90 -26.48
CA GLY A 536 4.37 -10.06 -25.22
C GLY A 536 3.41 -10.31 -24.06
N ARG A 537 2.31 -9.55 -23.95
CA ARG A 537 1.30 -9.73 -22.91
C ARG A 537 0.59 -11.08 -23.00
N LEU A 538 0.19 -11.52 -24.19
CA LEU A 538 -0.39 -12.86 -24.41
C LEU A 538 0.61 -13.97 -24.05
N SER A 539 1.89 -13.77 -24.38
CA SER A 539 2.95 -14.70 -23.98
C SER A 539 3.11 -14.78 -22.45
N VAL A 540 3.00 -13.66 -21.73
CA VAL A 540 2.99 -13.64 -20.25
C VAL A 540 1.77 -14.39 -19.70
N ARG A 541 0.58 -14.19 -20.29
CA ARG A 541 -0.66 -14.90 -19.91
C ARG A 541 -0.51 -16.41 -20.05
N LYS A 542 0.16 -16.88 -21.12
CA LYS A 542 0.55 -18.29 -21.33
C LYS A 542 1.80 -18.73 -20.56
N VAL A 543 2.35 -17.91 -19.65
CA VAL A 543 3.56 -18.19 -18.84
C VAL A 543 4.83 -18.42 -19.70
N LYS A 544 4.81 -18.03 -20.99
CA LYS A 544 5.96 -18.11 -21.91
C LYS A 544 6.89 -16.90 -21.73
N LEU A 545 7.52 -16.80 -20.56
CA LEU A 545 8.27 -15.61 -20.14
C LEU A 545 9.45 -15.25 -21.07
N SER A 546 10.17 -16.25 -21.61
CA SER A 546 11.28 -15.99 -22.54
C SER A 546 10.80 -15.40 -23.86
N GLN A 547 9.65 -15.87 -24.37
CA GLN A 547 9.04 -15.34 -25.59
C GLN A 547 8.52 -13.92 -25.36
N ALA A 548 7.84 -13.70 -24.22
CA ALA A 548 7.37 -12.38 -23.83
C ALA A 548 8.53 -11.37 -23.75
N ARG A 549 9.67 -11.77 -23.15
CA ARG A 549 10.87 -10.95 -23.05
C ARG A 549 11.34 -10.48 -24.42
N VAL A 550 11.47 -11.40 -25.37
CA VAL A 550 11.90 -11.08 -26.75
C VAL A 550 10.97 -10.06 -27.41
N TYR A 551 9.65 -10.25 -27.27
CA TYR A 551 8.69 -9.31 -27.82
C TYR A 551 8.78 -7.91 -27.19
N PHE A 552 8.92 -7.82 -25.87
CA PHE A 552 9.06 -6.53 -25.19
C PHE A 552 10.40 -5.83 -25.49
N GLU A 553 11.51 -6.58 -25.53
CA GLU A 553 12.83 -6.05 -25.93
C GLU A 553 12.79 -5.52 -27.36
N GLU A 554 12.12 -6.24 -28.27
CA GLU A 554 11.93 -5.79 -29.65
C GLU A 554 11.10 -4.52 -29.72
N ALA A 555 9.99 -4.41 -28.98
CA ALA A 555 9.19 -3.19 -28.91
C ALA A 555 10.02 -1.99 -28.42
N MET A 556 10.79 -2.17 -27.35
CA MET A 556 11.68 -1.13 -26.82
C MET A 556 12.75 -0.69 -27.84
N TYR A 557 13.33 -1.64 -28.58
CA TYR A 557 14.31 -1.34 -29.63
C TYR A 557 13.70 -0.52 -30.78
N ILE A 558 12.46 -0.81 -31.17
CA ILE A 558 11.77 -0.09 -32.25
C ILE A 558 11.43 1.35 -31.84
N LEU A 559 11.01 1.55 -30.60
CA LEU A 559 10.72 2.89 -30.08
C LEU A 559 11.99 3.74 -29.94
N ASP A 560 13.17 3.14 -29.89
CA ASP A 560 14.47 3.83 -29.94
C ASP A 560 14.64 4.95 -28.90
N GLY A 561 13.98 4.84 -27.74
CA GLY A 561 14.01 5.84 -26.67
C GLY A 561 12.96 6.96 -26.81
N THR A 562 11.95 6.83 -27.67
CA THR A 562 10.85 7.79 -27.76
C THR A 562 9.88 7.69 -26.58
N PHE A 563 9.46 8.85 -26.06
CA PHE A 563 8.53 8.97 -24.93
C PHE A 563 7.18 9.59 -25.33
N GLU A 564 6.86 9.65 -26.62
CA GLU A 564 5.61 10.23 -27.13
C GLU A 564 4.37 9.44 -26.70
N ASP A 565 4.54 8.14 -26.41
CA ASP A 565 3.55 7.30 -25.75
C ASP A 565 4.06 6.80 -24.39
N LEU A 566 3.99 7.67 -23.39
CA LEU A 566 4.49 7.38 -22.04
C LEU A 566 3.78 6.19 -21.38
N SER A 567 2.50 5.97 -21.71
CA SER A 567 1.71 4.85 -21.22
C SER A 567 2.26 3.52 -21.73
N LEU A 568 2.55 3.42 -23.04
CA LEU A 568 3.20 2.25 -23.63
C LEU A 568 4.59 2.03 -23.05
N VAL A 569 5.41 3.07 -22.93
CA VAL A 569 6.77 2.98 -22.38
C VAL A 569 6.72 2.48 -20.92
N ALA A 570 5.85 3.06 -20.09
CA ALA A 570 5.67 2.62 -18.71
C ALA A 570 5.24 1.15 -18.62
N ALA A 571 4.31 0.72 -19.48
CA ALA A 571 3.86 -0.66 -19.55
C ALA A 571 4.99 -1.63 -19.99
N LEU A 572 5.78 -1.27 -21.00
CA LEU A 572 6.91 -2.05 -21.50
C LEU A 572 7.99 -2.26 -20.43
N TYR A 573 8.50 -1.17 -19.83
CA TYR A 573 9.52 -1.26 -18.79
C TYR A 573 9.02 -2.06 -17.59
N THR A 574 7.77 -1.87 -17.17
CA THR A 574 7.19 -2.58 -16.03
C THR A 574 7.05 -4.09 -16.31
N ASN A 575 6.53 -4.47 -17.48
CA ASN A 575 6.38 -5.88 -17.85
C ASN A 575 7.75 -6.56 -18.01
N LEU A 576 8.71 -5.89 -18.65
CA LEU A 576 10.05 -6.43 -18.83
C LEU A 576 10.77 -6.57 -17.48
N ALA A 577 10.70 -5.55 -16.61
CA ALA A 577 11.23 -5.61 -15.25
C ALA A 577 10.64 -6.77 -14.44
N ALA A 578 9.32 -6.98 -14.49
CA ALA A 578 8.67 -8.11 -13.83
C ALA A 578 9.21 -9.46 -14.33
N ILE A 579 9.43 -9.62 -15.63
CA ILE A 579 10.04 -10.84 -16.21
C ILE A 579 11.47 -11.03 -15.71
N TYR A 580 12.28 -9.97 -15.69
CA TYR A 580 13.67 -10.04 -15.21
C TYR A 580 13.76 -10.43 -13.74
N LEU A 581 12.85 -9.91 -12.90
CA LEU A 581 12.75 -10.27 -11.49
C LEU A 581 12.39 -11.75 -11.32
N ARG A 582 11.43 -12.26 -12.12
CA ARG A 582 11.00 -13.67 -12.09
C ARG A 582 12.05 -14.64 -12.62
N GLN A 583 12.73 -14.30 -13.70
CA GLN A 583 13.79 -15.11 -14.30
C GLN A 583 15.14 -14.99 -13.56
N ARG A 584 15.22 -14.15 -12.51
CA ARG A 584 16.44 -13.87 -11.73
C ARG A 584 17.62 -13.33 -12.57
N LEU A 585 17.33 -12.63 -13.68
CA LEU A 585 18.33 -12.10 -14.62
C LEU A 585 18.88 -10.72 -14.21
N ARG A 586 19.17 -10.52 -12.92
CA ARG A 586 19.37 -9.18 -12.34
C ARG A 586 20.62 -8.45 -12.82
N HIS A 587 21.72 -9.16 -13.07
CA HIS A 587 22.99 -8.55 -13.48
C HIS A 587 22.97 -7.91 -14.87
N ARG A 588 22.06 -8.33 -15.76
CA ARG A 588 21.91 -7.75 -17.11
C ARG A 588 20.83 -6.66 -17.18
N GLY A 589 20.06 -6.46 -16.12
CA GLY A 589 18.88 -5.59 -16.13
C GLY A 589 18.81 -4.57 -14.99
N SER A 590 19.92 -4.26 -14.30
CA SER A 590 19.89 -3.31 -13.19
C SER A 590 19.41 -1.91 -13.60
N ALA A 591 19.94 -1.37 -14.70
CA ALA A 591 19.51 -0.08 -15.24
C ALA A 591 18.02 -0.10 -15.64
N LEU A 592 17.59 -1.17 -16.31
CA LEU A 592 16.18 -1.39 -16.65
C LEU A 592 15.28 -1.41 -15.41
N LEU A 593 15.68 -2.11 -14.33
CA LEU A 593 14.92 -2.17 -13.08
C LEU A 593 14.82 -0.80 -12.39
N GLU A 594 15.90 -0.01 -12.39
CA GLU A 594 15.89 1.34 -11.85
C GLU A 594 14.96 2.27 -12.66
N LYS A 595 15.04 2.23 -13.99
CA LYS A 595 14.20 3.00 -14.91
C LYS A 595 12.72 2.58 -14.80
N ALA A 596 12.44 1.29 -14.72
CA ALA A 596 11.09 0.76 -14.50
C ALA A 596 10.52 1.17 -13.13
N GLY A 597 11.36 1.13 -12.08
CA GLY A 597 11.00 1.63 -10.75
C GLY A 597 10.66 3.11 -10.76
N ALA A 598 11.41 3.93 -11.51
CA ALA A 598 11.13 5.35 -11.70
C ALA A 598 9.81 5.58 -12.46
N LEU A 599 9.57 4.90 -13.58
CA LEU A 599 8.29 5.00 -14.32
C LEU A 599 7.10 4.59 -13.46
N LEU A 600 7.24 3.55 -12.65
CA LEU A 600 6.20 3.05 -11.76
C LEU A 600 5.91 4.03 -10.61
N ALA A 601 6.96 4.55 -9.96
CA ALA A 601 6.82 5.35 -8.75
C ALA A 601 6.55 6.83 -9.05
N CYS A 602 7.16 7.40 -10.09
CA CYS A 602 7.13 8.83 -10.37
C CYS A 602 5.91 9.26 -11.18
N LEU A 603 5.29 8.38 -11.97
CA LEU A 603 4.12 8.73 -12.77
C LEU A 603 2.84 8.58 -11.93
N PRO A 604 2.06 9.66 -11.73
CA PRO A 604 0.73 9.57 -11.13
C PRO A 604 -0.28 8.95 -12.10
N ASP A 605 -1.41 8.50 -11.56
CA ASP A 605 -2.62 8.10 -12.31
C ASP A 605 -2.44 6.99 -13.35
N ARG A 606 -1.32 6.28 -13.29
CA ARG A 606 -1.04 5.16 -14.17
C ARG A 606 -1.94 3.96 -13.84
N GLU A 607 -2.65 3.47 -14.84
CA GLU A 607 -3.34 2.19 -14.73
C GLU A 607 -2.32 1.04 -14.72
N SER A 608 -2.61 0.01 -13.92
CA SER A 608 -1.77 -1.18 -13.91
C SER A 608 -1.91 -1.89 -15.25
N SER A 609 -0.79 -2.30 -15.83
CA SER A 609 -0.79 -3.00 -17.13
C SER A 609 -0.71 -4.51 -16.99
N THR A 610 -0.30 -4.99 -15.81
CA THR A 610 -0.05 -6.41 -15.59
C THR A 610 -0.19 -6.78 -14.11
N LYS A 611 -0.69 -7.99 -13.84
CA LYS A 611 -0.77 -8.52 -12.47
C LYS A 611 0.62 -8.71 -11.85
N ASN A 612 1.65 -8.90 -12.68
CA ASN A 612 3.03 -9.14 -12.23
C ASN A 612 3.75 -7.84 -11.82
N GLU A 613 3.08 -6.70 -11.95
CA GLU A 613 3.58 -5.38 -11.54
C GLU A 613 3.91 -5.33 -10.05
N LEU A 614 3.26 -6.17 -9.23
CA LEU A 614 3.55 -6.28 -7.80
C LEU A 614 5.01 -6.65 -7.52
N ASP A 615 5.65 -7.45 -8.38
CA ASP A 615 7.07 -7.79 -8.25
C ASP A 615 7.95 -6.53 -8.37
N VAL A 616 7.57 -5.60 -9.25
CA VAL A 616 8.26 -4.32 -9.46
C VAL A 616 7.94 -3.33 -8.32
N VAL A 617 6.70 -3.28 -7.85
CA VAL A 617 6.33 -2.49 -6.65
C VAL A 617 7.13 -2.96 -5.44
N ALA A 618 7.27 -4.27 -5.23
CA ALA A 618 8.08 -4.83 -4.16
C ALA A 618 9.57 -4.50 -4.34
N TYR A 619 10.08 -4.45 -5.58
CA TYR A 619 11.42 -3.95 -5.84
C TYR A 619 11.59 -2.49 -5.41
N VAL A 620 10.66 -1.60 -5.77
CA VAL A 620 10.68 -0.18 -5.37
C VAL A 620 10.58 -0.01 -3.86
N LEU A 621 9.69 -0.75 -3.18
CA LEU A 621 9.57 -0.70 -1.72
C LEU A 621 10.87 -1.14 -1.04
N ARG A 622 11.54 -2.20 -1.55
CA ARG A 622 12.86 -2.59 -1.06
C ARG A 622 13.90 -1.49 -1.25
N GLN A 623 13.91 -0.81 -2.39
CA GLN A 623 14.79 0.35 -2.60
C GLN A 623 14.51 1.46 -1.57
N GLY A 624 13.25 1.74 -1.27
CA GLY A 624 12.85 2.66 -0.20
C GLY A 624 13.43 2.29 1.16
N ILE A 625 13.33 1.02 1.55
CA ILE A 625 13.86 0.51 2.84
C ILE A 625 15.40 0.55 2.87
N VAL A 626 16.06 0.18 1.78
CA VAL A 626 17.53 0.19 1.63
C VAL A 626 18.10 1.60 1.68
N THR A 627 17.46 2.53 0.98
CA THR A 627 17.86 3.94 0.98
C THR A 627 17.46 4.66 2.27
N GLY A 628 16.45 4.15 2.98
CA GLY A 628 15.85 4.79 4.15
C GLY A 628 14.95 5.97 3.77
N SER A 629 14.31 5.91 2.60
CA SER A 629 13.40 6.94 2.09
C SER A 629 11.96 6.64 2.48
N CYS A 630 11.46 7.31 3.53
CA CYS A 630 10.05 7.25 3.91
C CYS A 630 9.11 7.66 2.75
N PRO A 631 9.45 8.69 1.93
CA PRO A 631 8.65 9.02 0.75
C PRO A 631 8.45 7.91 -0.25
N LEU A 632 9.54 7.23 -0.58
CA LEU A 632 9.51 6.13 -1.55
C LEU A 632 8.78 4.92 -0.97
N GLU A 633 8.96 4.68 0.33
CA GLU A 633 8.23 3.65 1.07
C GLU A 633 6.71 3.89 1.02
N ALA A 634 6.27 5.11 1.31
CA ALA A 634 4.86 5.48 1.26
C ALA A 634 4.28 5.35 -0.16
N ARG A 635 4.99 5.86 -1.18
CA ARG A 635 4.57 5.72 -2.58
C ARG A 635 4.42 4.26 -2.98
N ALA A 636 5.38 3.40 -2.62
CA ALA A 636 5.33 1.99 -2.97
C ALA A 636 4.22 1.24 -2.22
N CYS A 637 3.97 1.55 -0.94
CA CYS A 637 2.82 1.03 -0.19
C CYS A 637 1.50 1.42 -0.85
N PHE A 638 1.34 2.69 -1.27
CA PHE A 638 0.16 3.15 -2.00
C PHE A 638 -0.08 2.37 -3.30
N LEU A 639 0.97 2.21 -4.12
CA LEU A 639 0.89 1.45 -5.37
C LEU A 639 0.54 -0.03 -5.12
N ALA A 640 1.10 -0.63 -4.06
CA ALA A 640 0.76 -2.01 -3.66
C ALA A 640 -0.72 -2.12 -3.28
N ILE A 641 -1.25 -1.19 -2.47
CA ILE A 641 -2.66 -1.15 -2.08
C ILE A 641 -3.56 -1.06 -3.31
N ARG A 642 -3.30 -0.09 -4.20
CA ARG A 642 -4.10 0.11 -5.42
C ARG A 642 -4.13 -1.14 -6.29
N LEU A 643 -2.97 -1.75 -6.52
CA LEU A 643 -2.85 -2.96 -7.33
C LEU A 643 -3.52 -4.17 -6.67
N LEU A 644 -3.33 -4.40 -5.37
CA LEU A 644 -3.91 -5.55 -4.68
C LEU A 644 -5.44 -5.45 -4.58
N LEU A 645 -5.97 -4.24 -4.36
CA LEU A 645 -7.41 -3.98 -4.39
C LEU A 645 -8.00 -4.23 -5.78
N SER A 646 -7.35 -3.76 -6.86
CA SER A 646 -7.82 -4.01 -8.23
C SER A 646 -7.77 -5.49 -8.62
N LEU A 647 -6.92 -6.29 -7.96
CA LEU A 647 -6.84 -7.73 -8.12
C LEU A 647 -7.80 -8.51 -7.20
N GLY A 648 -8.56 -7.83 -6.32
CA GLY A 648 -9.42 -8.45 -5.33
C GLY A 648 -8.69 -9.17 -4.19
N ARG A 649 -7.37 -8.97 -4.04
CA ARG A 649 -6.51 -9.63 -3.04
C ARG A 649 -6.50 -8.87 -1.71
N HIS A 650 -7.68 -8.64 -1.16
CA HIS A 650 -7.90 -7.84 0.06
C HIS A 650 -7.07 -8.31 1.27
N GLU A 651 -6.87 -9.62 1.39
CA GLU A 651 -6.15 -10.24 2.51
C GLU A 651 -4.70 -9.78 2.66
N GLU A 652 -4.07 -9.35 1.55
CA GLU A 652 -2.66 -8.95 1.48
C GLU A 652 -2.47 -7.44 1.55
N VAL A 653 -3.55 -6.65 1.45
CA VAL A 653 -3.50 -5.18 1.43
C VAL A 653 -3.13 -4.62 2.80
N LEU A 654 -3.62 -5.26 3.87
CA LEU A 654 -3.63 -4.69 5.22
C LEU A 654 -2.25 -4.21 5.72
N PRO A 655 -1.16 -5.00 5.64
CA PRO A 655 0.15 -4.56 6.12
C PRO A 655 0.68 -3.30 5.39
N PHE A 656 0.36 -3.16 4.09
CA PHE A 656 0.76 -1.99 3.32
C PHE A 656 -0.08 -0.76 3.67
N ALA A 657 -1.38 -0.94 3.91
CA ALA A 657 -2.28 0.14 4.31
C ALA A 657 -1.94 0.69 5.71
N GLU A 658 -1.65 -0.20 6.66
CA GLU A 658 -1.21 0.18 8.00
C GLU A 658 0.11 0.93 7.96
N ARG A 659 1.08 0.44 7.18
CA ARG A 659 2.35 1.13 7.01
C ARG A 659 2.19 2.50 6.36
N LEU A 660 1.34 2.61 5.32
CA LEU A 660 1.07 3.87 4.66
C LEU A 660 0.47 4.90 5.63
N GLN A 661 -0.46 4.46 6.48
CA GLN A 661 -1.07 5.30 7.51
C GLN A 661 -0.01 5.84 8.50
N LEU A 662 0.92 4.98 8.95
CA LEU A 662 2.02 5.39 9.82
C LEU A 662 3.00 6.37 9.15
N LEU A 663 3.31 6.16 7.87
CA LEU A 663 4.25 6.99 7.12
C LEU A 663 3.70 8.38 6.76
N SER A 664 2.39 8.48 6.60
CA SER A 664 1.73 9.72 6.15
C SER A 664 1.48 10.72 7.28
N GLY A 665 1.72 10.32 8.54
CA GLY A 665 1.45 11.15 9.72
C GLY A 665 -0.05 11.38 9.96
N HIS A 666 -0.39 12.28 10.90
CA HIS A 666 -1.77 12.62 11.23
C HIS A 666 -2.15 14.05 10.79
N PRO A 667 -2.55 14.26 9.52
CA PRO A 667 -3.38 15.38 9.13
C PRO A 667 -4.75 14.96 8.56
N PRO A 668 -5.74 15.88 8.52
CA PRO A 668 -7.13 15.59 8.14
C PRO A 668 -7.38 15.19 6.67
N ASP A 669 -6.40 15.34 5.76
CA ASP A 669 -6.53 14.94 4.34
C ASP A 669 -6.35 13.42 4.10
N LEU A 670 -6.18 12.65 5.18
CA LEU A 670 -5.83 11.22 5.20
C LEU A 670 -7.04 10.26 5.23
N GLU A 671 -8.18 10.79 4.83
CA GLU A 671 -9.51 10.18 5.01
C GLU A 671 -9.69 8.90 4.18
N ALA A 672 -9.00 8.76 3.05
CA ALA A 672 -9.07 7.60 2.17
C ALA A 672 -8.36 6.35 2.75
N THR A 673 -7.18 6.49 3.33
CA THR A 673 -6.42 5.34 3.87
C THR A 673 -7.05 4.78 5.14
N ALA A 674 -7.51 5.65 6.05
CA ALA A 674 -8.28 5.25 7.22
C ALA A 674 -9.59 4.54 6.83
N THR A 675 -10.24 5.02 5.76
CA THR A 675 -11.43 4.40 5.19
C THR A 675 -11.15 2.99 4.66
N VAL A 676 -10.05 2.81 3.92
CA VAL A 676 -9.61 1.48 3.46
C VAL A 676 -9.31 0.55 4.65
N LEU A 677 -8.66 1.03 5.71
CA LEU A 677 -8.39 0.21 6.90
C LEU A 677 -9.67 -0.31 7.56
N SER A 678 -10.69 0.54 7.74
CA SER A 678 -11.97 0.12 8.31
C SER A 678 -12.63 -1.01 7.52
N PHE A 679 -12.57 -0.94 6.19
CA PHE A 679 -13.06 -1.99 5.31
C PHE A 679 -12.23 -3.29 5.42
N LEU A 680 -10.90 -3.18 5.49
CA LEU A 680 -10.01 -4.34 5.56
C LEU A 680 -10.14 -5.07 6.90
N TYR A 681 -10.29 -4.35 8.02
CA TYR A 681 -10.53 -4.97 9.32
C TYR A 681 -11.87 -5.71 9.37
N ASP A 682 -12.93 -5.15 8.78
CA ASP A 682 -14.23 -5.82 8.66
C ASP A 682 -14.09 -7.13 7.88
N LYS A 683 -13.39 -7.10 6.73
CA LYS A 683 -13.12 -8.30 5.92
C LYS A 683 -12.30 -9.36 6.65
N LYS A 684 -11.40 -8.95 7.55
CA LYS A 684 -10.61 -9.85 8.41
C LYS A 684 -11.37 -10.33 9.66
N TYR A 685 -12.63 -9.92 9.83
CA TYR A 685 -13.44 -10.22 11.01
C TYR A 685 -12.82 -9.72 12.32
N LEU A 686 -12.27 -8.50 12.30
CA LEU A 686 -11.66 -7.83 13.45
C LEU A 686 -12.57 -6.67 13.91
N PRO A 687 -13.68 -6.97 14.63
CA PRO A 687 -14.70 -5.97 14.96
C PRO A 687 -14.17 -4.83 15.84
N HIS A 688 -13.28 -5.11 16.80
CA HIS A 688 -12.72 -4.07 17.66
C HIS A 688 -11.92 -3.05 16.85
N LEU A 689 -11.03 -3.53 15.97
CA LEU A 689 -10.22 -2.68 15.09
C LEU A 689 -11.06 -1.93 14.06
N THR A 690 -12.13 -2.56 13.56
CA THR A 690 -13.06 -1.91 12.62
C THR A 690 -13.68 -0.67 13.26
N VAL A 691 -14.25 -0.80 14.47
CA VAL A 691 -14.87 0.32 15.17
C VAL A 691 -13.83 1.38 15.56
N ALA A 692 -12.68 0.97 16.11
CA ALA A 692 -11.59 1.87 16.49
C ALA A 692 -11.08 2.72 15.31
N SER A 693 -10.92 2.10 14.12
CA SER A 693 -10.46 2.80 12.92
C SER A 693 -11.42 3.88 12.42
N VAL A 694 -12.73 3.72 12.64
CA VAL A 694 -13.74 4.72 12.30
C VAL A 694 -13.82 5.81 13.37
N GLN A 695 -13.59 5.49 14.65
CA GLN A 695 -13.65 6.45 15.75
C GLN A 695 -12.47 7.42 15.77
N GLU A 696 -11.24 6.94 15.55
CA GLU A 696 -10.03 7.79 15.45
C GLU A 696 -10.18 8.91 14.40
N ARG A 697 -10.98 8.67 13.35
CA ARG A 697 -11.34 9.70 12.36
C ARG A 697 -12.24 10.81 12.93
N GLY A 698 -13.24 10.45 13.74
CA GLY A 698 -14.25 11.38 14.25
C GLY A 698 -13.71 12.38 15.28
N THR A 699 -12.70 11.99 16.05
CA THR A 699 -12.11 12.84 17.11
C THR A 699 -11.12 13.86 16.54
N GLN A 700 -10.60 13.63 15.33
CA GLN A 700 -9.53 14.43 14.71
C GLN A 700 -10.05 15.43 13.66
N SER A 701 -11.23 15.22 13.07
CA SER A 701 -11.87 16.21 12.20
C SER A 701 -12.54 17.30 13.05
N GLY A 702 -12.09 18.55 12.94
CA GLY A 702 -12.80 19.67 13.55
C GLY A 702 -14.29 19.68 13.14
N GLN A 703 -15.19 19.78 14.13
CA GLN A 703 -16.64 19.87 14.02
C GLN A 703 -17.27 19.48 12.67
N GLY A 704 -17.76 18.23 12.58
CA GLY A 704 -18.91 17.91 11.73
C GLY A 704 -18.65 17.41 10.31
N MET A 705 -17.60 16.62 10.06
CA MET A 705 -17.52 15.86 8.80
C MET A 705 -18.50 14.68 8.82
N SER A 706 -19.35 14.60 7.79
CA SER A 706 -20.33 13.53 7.64
C SER A 706 -19.63 12.21 7.27
N LEU A 707 -19.71 11.21 8.14
CA LEU A 707 -19.28 9.86 7.81
C LEU A 707 -20.13 9.30 6.65
N PRO A 708 -19.52 8.69 5.62
CA PRO A 708 -20.23 7.89 4.63
C PRO A 708 -21.14 6.85 5.30
N ILE A 709 -22.36 6.69 4.78
CA ILE A 709 -23.39 5.79 5.32
C ILE A 709 -22.87 4.36 5.52
N TRP A 710 -22.01 3.88 4.63
CA TRP A 710 -21.49 2.51 4.71
C TRP A 710 -20.51 2.30 5.87
N GLN A 711 -19.83 3.34 6.38
CA GLN A 711 -19.02 3.24 7.58
C GLN A 711 -19.87 3.27 8.84
N VAL A 712 -20.97 4.02 8.83
CA VAL A 712 -21.98 3.93 9.90
C VAL A 712 -22.54 2.51 9.95
N TYR A 713 -22.85 1.91 8.80
CA TYR A 713 -23.23 0.50 8.70
C TYR A 713 -22.17 -0.43 9.31
N LEU A 714 -20.89 -0.26 8.94
CA LEU A 714 -19.80 -1.07 9.49
C LEU A 714 -19.71 -0.99 11.01
N VAL A 715 -19.81 0.21 11.57
CA VAL A 715 -19.76 0.41 13.03
C VAL A 715 -20.94 -0.31 13.67
N LEU A 716 -22.17 -0.07 13.23
CA LEU A 716 -23.36 -0.71 13.80
C LEU A 716 -23.30 -2.24 13.72
N GLN A 717 -22.89 -2.77 12.57
CA GLN A 717 -22.73 -4.22 12.36
C GLN A 717 -21.66 -4.81 13.27
N ASN A 718 -20.53 -4.14 13.47
CA ASN A 718 -19.45 -4.68 14.30
C ASN A 718 -19.71 -4.47 15.80
N THR A 719 -20.33 -3.36 16.22
CA THR A 719 -20.73 -3.15 17.62
C THR A 719 -21.75 -4.18 18.10
N THR A 720 -22.69 -4.60 17.24
CA THR A 720 -23.63 -5.69 17.60
C THR A 720 -22.94 -7.04 17.80
N LYS A 721 -21.90 -7.36 17.01
CA LYS A 721 -21.05 -8.54 17.23
C LYS A 721 -20.33 -8.48 18.58
N LEU A 722 -19.82 -7.30 18.97
CA LEU A 722 -19.11 -7.09 20.24
C LEU A 722 -20.02 -7.28 21.45
N LEU A 723 -21.28 -6.87 21.35
CA LEU A 723 -22.26 -6.98 22.43
C LEU A 723 -22.85 -8.39 22.58
N GLY A 724 -22.46 -9.35 21.74
CA GLY A 724 -22.94 -10.74 21.80
C GLY A 724 -24.43 -10.90 21.50
N VAL A 725 -25.09 -9.90 20.90
CA VAL A 725 -26.49 -9.98 20.51
C VAL A 725 -26.58 -10.83 19.25
N PRO A 726 -27.27 -11.99 19.25
CA PRO A 726 -27.43 -12.78 18.04
C PRO A 726 -28.17 -11.94 16.99
N SER A 727 -27.67 -11.93 15.76
CA SER A 727 -28.38 -11.30 14.63
C SER A 727 -29.79 -11.87 14.38
N SER A 728 -30.12 -13.00 15.03
CA SER A 728 -31.41 -13.67 14.97
C SER A 728 -32.42 -13.25 16.04
N SER A 729 -32.08 -12.40 17.02
CA SER A 729 -33.03 -11.97 18.06
C SER A 729 -33.83 -10.72 17.69
N TRP A 730 -33.76 -10.28 16.43
CA TRP A 730 -34.55 -9.15 15.90
C TRP A 730 -35.87 -9.61 15.25
N GLY A 731 -36.35 -10.78 15.64
CA GLY A 731 -37.62 -11.36 15.23
C GLY A 731 -38.28 -12.05 16.41
N GLU A 732 -38.84 -11.27 17.32
CA GLU A 732 -40.14 -11.62 17.91
C GLU A 732 -41.20 -10.69 17.31
#